data_AF-A0A960KH48-F1
#
_entry.id   AF-A0A960KH48-F1
#
_cell.length_a   1.000
_cell.length_b   1.000
_cell.length_c   1.000
_cell.angle_alpha   90.00
_cell.angle_beta   90.00
_cell.angle_gamma   90.00
#
_symmetry.space_group_name_H-M   'P 1'
#
loop_
_entity.id
_entity.type
_entity.pdbx_description
1 polymer ?
#
loop_
_entity_poly.entity_id
_entity_poly.type
_entity_poly.pdbx_seq_one_letter_code
_entity_poly.pdbx_strand_id
1 'polypeptide(L)'
;MMLMVLITCYSFADSGQRLWIGHVPTQGSSVDMTLYLVNRSERPEEMVFDVYSQSGSAVDPVHITVPANETLAVASEDLFGPEASHAAFSSGSVSVRWSYALSGALNQQPLFEPSDGLSQKMLVDWHPVDSGTFGVAIVNTSDQPAQLVWSTSGAVLNQMSLGPYEKRVLDFSGVDASSLSLDSDQTFAFVAAQVSQSGTDSSYIPKPGAELKRAQVDLVDDNLRALVMQIADNSPRDGHISLYEAKQIQCINAQGLAIRSIGGLELFTELRKLDLSDNFIHQLTSESLPVSLEELTLSGNPLTEVPDLSALPELLRLDLANCSFSNVPRLVHARLESIDLTRSGIVVIDLSGMPMLKELRLGFNPLDPSQLTLPGRLTHLALNGCLIRSIQLDLPELVDLDLSDNVLSHVTLETPRLTYLNLAKAQLTTVPVAPLPRLRDLIIDDNPIRSLDSISSFTTLEHLCAERIKETPLAFTNEMPFLRTLDFSDGRHTTANFYNCPSLEEVDLSGNNLHEIPAVHPLAPLRILNLSRNSILSLTPATHLNQLQQLNLSFNRIEAIPSVWRNPELEHLDLSWNRLARIPGEWTLLGLKWLDVSYNYVEDFDVFFRLDQMTDLNLTSNRLSVLPPLHAVNLVNLKVAQNRLTHVPSFSYVPSLRLLDLNFNKIEGFGDLTQLQRLKHLELLVNELSDIQPLLILRQLEYLRLTGNRLGPDQCPYLLEIASHADVQFRNQTGYQLQCEMDL
;
A
#
# COMPACT_ATOMS: atom_id res chain seq x y z
N MET A 1 47.91 -4.70 3.92
CA MET A 1 46.95 -3.58 4.09
C MET A 1 45.72 -3.98 3.29
N MET A 2 44.67 -4.43 3.98
CA MET A 2 43.49 -5.12 3.40
C MET A 2 42.73 -4.22 2.43
N LEU A 3 42.48 -4.71 1.21
CA LEU A 3 41.38 -4.19 0.39
C LEU A 3 40.10 -4.85 0.93
N MET A 4 39.18 -4.09 1.51
CA MET A 4 37.86 -4.58 1.91
C MET A 4 36.87 -4.29 0.78
N VAL A 5 36.24 -5.34 0.26
CA VAL A 5 35.05 -5.21 -0.60
C VAL A 5 33.84 -5.37 0.32
N LEU A 6 33.07 -4.30 0.46
CA LEU A 6 31.79 -4.31 1.19
C LEU A 6 30.69 -4.76 0.25
N ILE A 7 30.03 -5.88 0.58
CA ILE A 7 28.86 -6.37 -0.14
C ILE A 7 27.65 -6.20 0.78
N THR A 8 26.77 -5.25 0.46
CA THR A 8 25.51 -5.02 1.17
C THR A 8 24.39 -5.75 0.41
N CYS A 9 23.79 -6.77 1.02
CA CYS A 9 22.67 -7.50 0.43
C CYS A 9 21.33 -7.06 1.04
N TYR A 10 20.37 -6.71 0.19
CA TYR A 10 18.98 -6.44 0.57
C TYR A 10 18.10 -7.60 0.09
N SER A 11 17.20 -8.11 0.94
CA SER A 11 16.22 -9.11 0.52
C SER A 11 15.12 -8.43 -0.31
N PHE A 12 15.08 -8.72 -1.61
CA PHE A 12 13.94 -8.38 -2.45
C PHE A 12 13.29 -9.69 -2.92
N ALA A 13 12.04 -9.90 -2.53
CA ALA A 13 11.20 -10.94 -3.11
C ALA A 13 10.83 -10.53 -4.53
N ASP A 14 11.53 -11.10 -5.53
CA ASP A 14 10.95 -11.68 -6.75
C ASP A 14 12.00 -11.90 -7.85
N SER A 15 11.96 -13.11 -8.41
CA SER A 15 12.55 -13.58 -9.68
C SER A 15 14.08 -13.67 -9.83
N GLY A 16 14.53 -14.93 -9.96
CA GLY A 16 15.48 -15.42 -10.98
C GLY A 16 16.85 -14.74 -11.11
N GLN A 17 17.89 -15.46 -10.70
CA GLN A 17 19.34 -15.27 -10.99
C GLN A 17 19.76 -13.91 -11.55
N ARG A 18 20.35 -13.06 -10.70
CA ARG A 18 21.02 -11.83 -11.13
C ARG A 18 22.53 -12.04 -11.16
N LEU A 19 23.14 -11.80 -12.32
CA LEU A 19 24.60 -11.70 -12.49
C LEU A 19 25.04 -10.31 -12.07
N TRP A 20 25.90 -10.21 -11.06
CA TRP A 20 26.46 -8.93 -10.62
C TRP A 20 27.87 -8.78 -11.17
N ILE A 21 28.11 -7.70 -11.92
CA ILE A 21 29.40 -7.39 -12.55
C ILE A 21 30.01 -6.18 -11.83
N GLY A 22 31.06 -6.43 -11.06
CA GLY A 22 31.88 -5.38 -10.47
C GLY A 22 33.15 -5.14 -11.30
N HIS A 23 33.40 -3.90 -11.70
CA HIS A 23 34.69 -3.48 -12.26
C HIS A 23 35.51 -2.80 -11.16
N VAL A 24 36.72 -3.28 -10.94
CA VAL A 24 37.69 -2.63 -10.05
C VAL A 24 38.73 -1.92 -10.92
N PRO A 25 38.66 -0.58 -11.08
CA PRO A 25 39.68 0.12 -11.83
C PRO A 25 40.93 0.24 -10.96
N THR A 26 42.04 -0.33 -11.41
CA THR A 26 43.33 -0.12 -10.77
C THR A 26 44.03 1.06 -11.44
N GLN A 27 44.38 2.09 -10.68
CA GLN A 27 45.30 3.10 -11.19
C GLN A 27 46.71 2.51 -11.22
N GLY A 28 47.18 2.19 -12.43
CA GLY A 28 48.60 1.92 -12.70
C GLY A 28 49.00 0.45 -12.70
N SER A 29 48.40 -0.37 -13.56
CA SER A 29 49.05 -1.39 -14.42
C SER A 29 47.98 -2.25 -15.08
N SER A 30 48.27 -2.80 -16.27
CA SER A 30 47.31 -3.15 -17.32
C SER A 30 46.50 -4.45 -17.12
N VAL A 31 45.77 -4.60 -16.02
CA VAL A 31 44.76 -5.66 -15.88
C VAL A 31 43.52 -5.11 -15.21
N ASP A 32 42.48 -4.83 -16.02
CA ASP A 32 41.13 -4.69 -15.50
C ASP A 32 40.66 -6.08 -15.05
N MET A 33 40.38 -6.24 -13.75
CA MET A 33 39.78 -7.46 -13.23
C MET A 33 38.27 -7.26 -13.09
N THR A 34 37.52 -8.08 -13.82
CA THR A 34 36.07 -8.18 -13.70
C THR A 34 35.74 -9.39 -12.83
N LEU A 35 35.01 -9.17 -11.75
CA LEU A 35 34.54 -10.22 -10.84
C LEU A 35 33.06 -10.50 -11.12
N TYR A 36 32.72 -11.78 -11.23
CA TYR A 36 31.35 -12.25 -11.38
C TYR A 36 30.90 -12.91 -10.09
N LEU A 37 29.78 -12.43 -9.53
CA LEU A 37 29.12 -13.02 -8.38
C LEU A 37 27.81 -13.67 -8.84
N VAL A 38 27.67 -14.98 -8.57
CA VAL A 38 26.45 -15.74 -8.88
C VAL A 38 25.85 -16.25 -7.57
N ASN A 39 24.66 -15.76 -7.23
CA ASN A 39 23.90 -16.26 -6.08
C ASN A 39 23.22 -17.58 -6.46
N ARG A 40 23.49 -18.65 -5.70
CA ARG A 40 22.91 -19.99 -5.91
C ARG A 40 21.87 -20.40 -4.87
N SER A 41 21.49 -19.53 -3.94
CA SER A 41 20.58 -19.93 -2.88
C SER A 41 19.13 -20.05 -3.35
N GLU A 42 18.52 -21.20 -3.06
CA GLU A 42 17.07 -21.45 -3.26
C GLU A 42 16.23 -21.06 -2.03
N ARG A 43 16.85 -20.55 -0.95
CA ARG A 43 16.15 -20.18 0.30
C ARG A 43 16.48 -18.74 0.72
N PRO A 44 15.49 -17.91 1.09
CA PRO A 44 15.70 -16.48 1.34
C PRO A 44 16.52 -16.16 2.60
N GLU A 45 16.77 -17.13 3.48
CA GLU A 45 17.42 -16.91 4.79
C GLU A 45 18.94 -17.14 4.80
N GLU A 46 19.50 -17.76 3.75
CA GLU A 46 20.95 -17.98 3.57
C GLU A 46 21.32 -17.59 2.13
N MET A 47 22.33 -16.74 1.93
CA MET A 47 22.84 -16.40 0.60
C MET A 47 24.18 -17.09 0.36
N VAL A 48 24.30 -17.82 -0.76
CA VAL A 48 25.51 -18.55 -1.16
C VAL A 48 26.00 -18.00 -2.49
N PHE A 49 27.24 -17.53 -2.55
CA PHE A 49 27.85 -16.94 -3.75
C PHE A 49 29.03 -17.76 -4.27
N ASP A 50 29.10 -17.93 -5.59
CA ASP A 50 30.32 -18.35 -6.29
C ASP A 50 30.99 -17.11 -6.93
N VAL A 51 32.30 -16.98 -6.78
CA VAL A 51 33.11 -15.85 -7.31
C VAL A 51 34.00 -16.34 -8.47
N TYR A 52 33.94 -15.66 -9.62
CA TYR A 52 34.80 -15.95 -10.78
C TYR A 52 35.63 -14.73 -11.19
N SER A 53 36.88 -14.94 -11.60
CA SER A 53 37.74 -13.87 -12.16
C SER A 53 38.05 -14.11 -13.65
N GLN A 54 38.08 -13.05 -14.44
CA GLN A 54 38.31 -13.12 -15.89
C GLN A 54 39.79 -13.09 -16.31
N SER A 55 40.76 -13.12 -15.38
CA SER A 55 42.16 -13.38 -15.73
C SER A 55 42.32 -14.90 -15.90
N GLY A 56 42.62 -15.36 -17.12
CA GLY A 56 42.57 -16.76 -17.58
C GLY A 56 43.47 -17.80 -16.88
N SER A 57 43.49 -17.82 -15.56
CA SER A 57 44.01 -18.87 -14.69
C SER A 57 42.88 -19.26 -13.73
N ALA A 58 42.47 -20.53 -13.76
CA ALA A 58 41.35 -21.04 -12.98
C ALA A 58 41.58 -20.80 -11.48
N VAL A 59 40.69 -20.03 -10.87
CA VAL A 59 40.60 -19.90 -9.41
C VAL A 59 39.43 -20.77 -8.99
N ASP A 60 39.65 -21.68 -8.04
CA ASP A 60 38.59 -22.51 -7.47
C ASP A 60 37.53 -21.62 -6.81
N PRO A 61 36.23 -21.92 -6.98
CA PRO A 61 35.16 -21.10 -6.42
C PRO A 61 35.26 -21.06 -4.89
N VAL A 62 35.29 -19.85 -4.34
CA VAL A 62 35.24 -19.63 -2.88
C VAL A 62 33.78 -19.56 -2.46
N HIS A 63 33.34 -20.53 -1.67
CA HIS A 63 31.97 -20.56 -1.13
C HIS A 63 31.82 -19.66 0.08
N ILE A 64 30.91 -18.68 0.00
CA ILE A 64 30.62 -17.75 1.09
C ILE A 64 29.13 -17.87 1.44
N THR A 65 28.83 -18.25 2.69
CA THR A 65 27.47 -18.33 3.24
C THR A 65 27.22 -17.14 4.16
N VAL A 66 26.16 -16.37 3.90
CA VAL A 66 25.81 -15.18 4.71
C VAL A 66 24.37 -15.29 5.21
N PRO A 67 24.10 -15.07 6.52
CA PRO A 67 22.74 -14.97 7.06
C PRO A 67 22.01 -13.74 6.49
N ALA A 68 20.71 -13.84 6.25
CA ALA A 68 19.91 -12.70 5.81
C ALA A 68 19.98 -11.52 6.82
N ASN A 69 20.27 -10.32 6.33
CA ASN A 69 20.42 -9.03 7.03
C ASN A 69 21.77 -8.68 7.69
N GLU A 70 22.85 -9.41 7.40
CA GLU A 70 24.21 -8.99 7.80
C GLU A 70 25.03 -8.44 6.63
N THR A 71 25.90 -7.46 6.93
CA THR A 71 26.86 -6.90 5.96
C THR A 71 28.18 -7.66 6.06
N LEU A 72 28.66 -8.25 4.97
CA LEU A 72 29.93 -8.98 4.97
C LEU A 72 31.08 -8.10 4.45
N ALA A 73 32.20 -8.08 5.17
CA ALA A 73 33.46 -7.52 4.71
C ALA A 73 34.44 -8.68 4.43
N VAL A 74 34.72 -8.95 3.15
CA VAL A 74 35.68 -9.99 2.75
C VAL A 74 37.07 -9.36 2.58
N ALA A 75 38.09 -9.98 3.17
CA ALA A 75 39.48 -9.58 3.06
C ALA A 75 40.10 -10.07 1.75
N SER A 76 40.96 -9.27 1.12
CA SER A 76 41.66 -9.65 -0.12
C SER A 76 42.55 -10.91 -0.01
N GLU A 77 42.98 -11.30 1.20
CA GLU A 77 43.82 -12.49 1.44
C GLU A 77 43.03 -13.81 1.38
N ASP A 78 41.71 -13.79 1.52
CA ASP A 78 40.85 -14.99 1.46
C ASP A 78 40.43 -15.35 0.02
N LEU A 79 40.55 -14.41 -0.93
CA LEU A 79 40.14 -14.57 -2.34
C LEU A 79 41.28 -14.99 -3.28
N PHE A 80 42.53 -14.74 -2.89
CA PHE A 80 43.71 -15.03 -3.70
C PHE A 80 44.76 -15.63 -2.79
N GLY A 81 45.05 -16.93 -2.95
CA GLY A 81 46.02 -17.65 -2.13
C GLY A 81 47.41 -16.98 -2.05
N PRO A 82 48.29 -17.47 -1.17
CA PRO A 82 49.42 -16.72 -0.61
C PRO A 82 50.54 -16.27 -1.58
N GLU A 83 50.42 -16.52 -2.89
CA GLU A 83 51.49 -16.24 -3.87
C GLU A 83 51.35 -14.91 -4.65
N ALA A 84 50.30 -14.12 -4.44
CA ALA A 84 50.13 -12.82 -5.11
C ALA A 84 50.63 -11.63 -4.27
N SER A 85 51.84 -11.71 -3.70
CA SER A 85 52.45 -10.61 -2.94
C SER A 85 53.62 -10.01 -3.70
N HIS A 86 53.39 -9.09 -4.67
CA HIS A 86 54.35 -8.05 -5.09
C HIS A 86 53.75 -7.12 -6.17
N ALA A 87 52.84 -6.23 -5.78
CA ALA A 87 52.62 -4.96 -6.48
C ALA A 87 52.05 -3.94 -5.49
N ALA A 88 52.79 -2.86 -5.26
CA ALA A 88 52.44 -1.83 -4.29
C ALA A 88 51.31 -0.94 -4.83
N PHE A 89 50.15 -0.92 -4.14
CA PHE A 89 49.06 0.02 -4.41
C PHE A 89 49.09 1.16 -3.39
N SER A 90 49.25 2.41 -3.87
CA SER A 90 49.19 3.62 -3.06
C SER A 90 47.76 4.13 -2.88
N SER A 91 47.49 4.67 -1.70
CA SER A 91 46.21 5.16 -1.18
C SER A 91 45.33 5.95 -2.16
N GLY A 92 44.15 5.40 -2.46
CA GLY A 92 43.04 6.10 -3.09
C GLY A 92 41.73 5.38 -2.76
N SER A 93 40.71 6.13 -2.34
CA SER A 93 39.35 5.61 -2.15
C SER A 93 38.79 5.13 -3.50
N VAL A 94 38.47 3.84 -3.62
CA VAL A 94 37.84 3.28 -4.82
C VAL A 94 36.34 3.52 -4.74
N SER A 95 35.79 4.31 -5.67
CA SER A 95 34.35 4.44 -5.89
C SER A 95 33.88 3.36 -6.86
N VAL A 96 32.98 2.47 -6.43
CA VAL A 96 32.28 1.55 -7.33
C VAL A 96 31.18 2.34 -8.06
N ARG A 97 31.26 2.43 -9.40
CA ARG A 97 30.19 3.00 -10.24
C ARG A 97 29.32 1.89 -10.78
N TRP A 98 28.02 1.98 -10.54
CA TRP A 98 27.01 1.21 -11.26
C TRP A 98 26.65 1.96 -12.54
N SER A 99 26.65 1.28 -13.70
CA SER A 99 26.13 1.83 -14.95
C SER A 99 24.93 1.01 -15.42
N TYR A 100 23.75 1.63 -15.42
CA TYR A 100 22.59 1.13 -16.16
C TYR A 100 22.66 1.69 -17.58
N ALA A 101 22.70 0.82 -18.58
CA ALA A 101 22.54 1.19 -19.98
C ALA A 101 21.07 1.00 -20.37
N LEU A 102 20.35 2.12 -20.56
CA LEU A 102 19.09 2.16 -21.30
C LEU A 102 19.30 3.02 -22.55
N SER A 103 18.94 2.42 -23.69
CA SER A 103 19.20 2.89 -25.04
C SER A 103 18.18 3.94 -25.54
N GLY A 104 18.69 5.05 -26.09
CA GLY A 104 18.12 5.88 -27.20
C GLY A 104 16.77 6.61 -26.97
N ALA A 105 16.48 7.80 -27.50
CA ALA A 105 17.22 8.78 -28.29
C ALA A 105 16.49 10.15 -28.21
N LEU A 106 17.31 11.21 -28.25
CA LEU A 106 17.08 12.62 -28.63
C LEU A 106 15.68 13.11 -29.08
N ASN A 107 15.23 14.22 -28.47
CA ASN A 107 14.84 15.43 -29.22
C ASN A 107 14.93 16.70 -28.35
N GLN A 108 15.37 17.79 -28.98
CA GLN A 108 15.83 19.05 -28.39
C GLN A 108 14.75 20.17 -28.39
N GLN A 109 14.78 21.01 -27.33
CA GLN A 109 14.38 22.43 -27.21
C GLN A 109 12.89 22.87 -27.37
N PRO A 110 12.50 24.09 -26.90
CA PRO A 110 12.82 24.76 -25.63
C PRO A 110 11.54 25.24 -24.89
N LEU A 111 11.57 25.35 -23.56
CA LEU A 111 10.46 25.87 -22.75
C LEU A 111 10.88 27.19 -22.08
N PHE A 112 10.45 28.32 -22.62
CA PHE A 112 10.19 29.54 -21.85
C PHE A 112 9.12 30.36 -22.57
N GLU A 113 7.94 30.48 -21.96
CA GLU A 113 7.04 31.63 -22.11
C GLU A 113 6.88 32.28 -20.73
N PRO A 114 6.92 33.61 -20.61
CA PRO A 114 6.82 34.32 -19.34
C PRO A 114 5.36 34.71 -19.03
N SER A 115 4.98 34.62 -17.76
CA SER A 115 3.84 35.37 -17.22
C SER A 115 4.28 36.21 -16.03
N ASP A 116 4.45 37.50 -16.34
CA ASP A 116 4.14 38.71 -15.58
C ASP A 116 4.59 38.86 -14.11
N GLY A 117 5.43 39.88 -13.91
CA GLY A 117 5.19 40.85 -12.85
C GLY A 117 6.34 41.16 -11.89
N LEU A 118 7.31 41.97 -12.36
CA LEU A 118 8.16 42.90 -11.58
C LEU A 118 9.23 42.30 -10.62
N SER A 119 10.45 42.10 -11.16
CA SER A 119 11.66 42.89 -10.83
C SER A 119 12.91 42.15 -11.32
N GLN A 120 13.45 42.59 -12.46
CA GLN A 120 14.66 42.02 -13.07
C GLN A 120 15.89 42.30 -12.18
N LYS A 121 16.55 41.25 -11.68
CA LYS A 121 17.81 41.33 -10.91
C LYS A 121 18.99 41.01 -11.84
N MET A 122 19.96 41.92 -11.93
CA MET A 122 21.28 41.65 -12.53
C MET A 122 22.03 40.58 -11.72
N LEU A 123 22.64 39.59 -12.38
CA LEU A 123 23.64 38.70 -11.78
C LEU A 123 25.03 39.31 -11.97
N VAL A 124 25.75 39.57 -10.88
CA VAL A 124 27.18 39.93 -10.89
C VAL A 124 27.97 38.71 -10.42
N ASP A 125 28.85 38.21 -11.27
CA ASP A 125 29.71 37.06 -10.98
C ASP A 125 31.16 37.54 -10.86
N TRP A 126 31.83 37.19 -9.76
CA TRP A 126 33.19 37.63 -9.45
C TRP A 126 34.18 36.55 -9.85
N HIS A 127 35.06 36.85 -10.79
CA HIS A 127 36.22 36.02 -11.09
C HIS A 127 37.50 36.68 -10.57
N PRO A 128 38.27 36.04 -9.67
CA PRO A 128 39.65 36.42 -9.43
C PRO A 128 40.47 35.97 -10.64
N VAL A 129 41.18 36.91 -11.27
CA VAL A 129 42.27 36.58 -12.20
C VAL A 129 43.56 36.85 -11.46
N ASP A 130 44.43 35.84 -11.41
CA ASP A 130 45.75 35.89 -10.77
C ASP A 130 46.65 36.92 -11.46
N SER A 131 46.51 38.21 -11.11
CA SER A 131 47.50 39.29 -11.30
C SER A 131 46.91 40.67 -10.96
N GLY A 132 46.42 40.88 -9.74
CA GLY A 132 46.24 42.24 -9.18
C GLY A 132 45.31 43.21 -9.93
N THR A 133 44.50 42.76 -10.88
CA THR A 133 43.52 43.55 -11.64
C THR A 133 42.09 43.21 -11.22
N PHE A 134 41.28 44.23 -10.92
CA PHE A 134 39.85 44.09 -10.65
C PHE A 134 39.06 44.29 -11.95
N GLY A 135 38.55 43.19 -12.50
CA GLY A 135 37.60 43.21 -13.61
C GLY A 135 36.18 42.93 -13.12
N VAL A 136 35.20 43.76 -13.51
CA VAL A 136 33.78 43.50 -13.22
C VAL A 136 33.10 43.05 -14.50
N ALA A 137 32.50 41.85 -14.47
CA ALA A 137 31.68 41.35 -15.56
C ALA A 137 30.25 41.87 -15.42
N ILE A 138 29.74 42.53 -16.46
CA ILE A 138 28.39 43.10 -16.53
C ILE A 138 27.64 42.42 -17.66
N VAL A 139 26.42 41.97 -17.38
CA VAL A 139 25.52 41.33 -18.34
C VAL A 139 24.22 42.12 -18.40
N ASN A 140 23.84 42.57 -19.59
CA ASN A 140 22.51 43.14 -19.80
C ASN A 140 21.50 42.00 -19.89
N THR A 141 20.71 41.74 -18.85
CA THR A 141 19.72 40.65 -18.85
C THR A 141 18.38 41.02 -19.49
N SER A 142 18.28 42.22 -20.07
CA SER A 142 17.07 42.70 -20.74
C SER A 142 17.13 42.51 -22.24
N ASP A 143 15.95 42.48 -22.85
CA ASP A 143 15.65 42.41 -24.27
C ASP A 143 15.82 43.77 -24.99
N GLN A 144 16.20 44.83 -24.28
CA GLN A 144 16.47 46.17 -24.82
C GLN A 144 17.94 46.58 -24.59
N PRO A 145 18.55 47.40 -25.46
CA PRO A 145 19.90 47.89 -25.24
C PRO A 145 19.95 48.84 -24.03
N ALA A 146 20.95 48.64 -23.17
CA ALA A 146 21.18 49.43 -21.96
C ALA A 146 22.42 50.34 -22.11
N GLN A 147 22.39 51.52 -21.51
CA GLN A 147 23.53 52.46 -21.46
C GLN A 147 24.16 52.43 -20.08
N LEU A 148 25.46 52.12 -20.03
CA LEU A 148 26.26 52.08 -18.81
C LEU A 148 27.15 53.32 -18.77
N VAL A 149 27.10 54.06 -17.66
CA VAL A 149 27.90 55.28 -17.46
C VAL A 149 28.67 55.18 -16.15
N TRP A 150 29.98 55.49 -16.17
CA TRP A 150 30.81 55.51 -14.96
C TRP A 150 31.90 56.58 -15.05
N SER A 151 32.46 56.99 -13.91
CA SER A 151 33.59 57.93 -13.86
C SER A 151 34.83 57.29 -13.25
N THR A 152 36.00 57.68 -13.73
CA THR A 152 37.28 57.33 -13.09
C THR A 152 37.90 58.61 -12.56
N SER A 153 38.08 58.72 -11.24
CA SER A 153 38.73 59.86 -10.57
C SER A 153 38.08 61.24 -10.79
N GLY A 154 36.74 61.30 -10.83
CA GLY A 154 35.98 62.54 -10.61
C GLY A 154 35.97 63.59 -11.73
N ALA A 155 36.51 63.31 -12.93
CA ALA A 155 36.51 64.29 -14.02
C ALA A 155 36.20 63.76 -15.44
N VAL A 156 36.06 62.45 -15.65
CA VAL A 156 35.75 61.88 -16.99
C VAL A 156 34.59 60.90 -16.88
N LEU A 157 33.48 61.18 -17.59
CA LEU A 157 32.33 60.28 -17.75
C LEU A 157 32.59 59.36 -18.95
N ASN A 158 32.74 58.06 -18.69
CA ASN A 158 32.78 57.01 -19.70
C ASN A 158 31.37 56.47 -19.92
N GLN A 159 30.96 56.30 -21.17
CA GLN A 159 29.65 55.74 -21.54
C GLN A 159 29.80 54.57 -22.51
N MET A 160 29.01 53.51 -22.32
CA MET A 160 29.02 52.32 -23.15
C MET A 160 27.60 51.78 -23.33
N SER A 161 27.23 51.47 -24.59
CA SER A 161 25.98 50.73 -24.85
C SER A 161 26.24 49.23 -24.79
N LEU A 162 25.42 48.50 -24.04
CA LEU A 162 25.33 47.04 -24.05
C LEU A 162 24.05 46.65 -24.80
N GLY A 163 24.19 45.84 -25.85
CA GLY A 163 23.05 45.23 -26.54
C GLY A 163 22.26 44.28 -25.63
N PRO A 164 21.07 43.83 -26.08
CA PRO A 164 20.28 42.84 -25.35
C PRO A 164 21.10 41.56 -25.09
N TYR A 165 21.11 41.07 -23.85
CA TYR A 165 21.85 39.86 -23.44
C TYR A 165 23.38 39.93 -23.63
N GLU A 166 23.95 41.12 -23.88
CA GLU A 166 25.38 41.29 -24.09
C GLU A 166 26.15 41.24 -22.75
N LYS A 167 27.21 40.41 -22.70
CA LYS A 167 28.14 40.30 -21.58
C LYS A 167 29.45 41.01 -21.92
N ARG A 168 29.92 41.89 -21.03
CA ARG A 168 31.24 42.50 -21.12
C ARG A 168 31.98 42.47 -19.79
N VAL A 169 33.30 42.41 -19.87
CA VAL A 169 34.21 42.53 -18.72
C VAL A 169 34.91 43.86 -18.83
N LEU A 170 34.78 44.68 -17.79
CA LEU A 170 35.40 46.00 -17.71
C LEU A 170 36.51 45.97 -16.65
N ASP A 171 37.68 46.50 -17.01
CA ASP A 171 38.82 46.66 -16.11
C ASP A 171 38.70 48.00 -15.37
N PHE A 172 38.69 47.93 -14.03
CA PHE A 172 38.60 49.10 -13.15
C PHE A 172 39.87 49.30 -12.30
N SER A 173 41.01 48.77 -12.75
CA SER A 173 42.30 48.97 -12.07
C SER A 173 42.61 50.47 -11.88
N GLY A 174 42.73 50.88 -10.60
CA GLY A 174 43.05 52.26 -10.20
C GLY A 174 41.86 53.17 -9.89
N VAL A 175 40.63 52.66 -9.84
CA VAL A 175 39.43 53.45 -9.52
C VAL A 175 39.06 53.27 -8.04
N ASP A 176 38.90 54.39 -7.31
CA ASP A 176 38.40 54.38 -5.95
C ASP A 176 36.90 54.00 -5.95
N ALA A 177 36.54 52.91 -5.25
CA ALA A 177 35.19 52.33 -5.22
C ALA A 177 34.12 53.33 -4.74
N SER A 178 34.52 54.39 -4.06
CA SER A 178 33.65 55.48 -3.61
C SER A 178 33.20 56.47 -4.72
N SER A 179 33.76 56.37 -5.93
CA SER A 179 33.51 57.30 -7.06
C SER A 179 32.60 56.77 -8.17
N LEU A 180 32.00 55.58 -7.99
CA LEU A 180 31.01 55.00 -8.90
C LEU A 180 29.61 55.56 -8.60
N SER A 181 29.15 56.51 -9.41
CA SER A 181 27.76 56.98 -9.40
C SER A 181 27.05 56.58 -10.69
N LEU A 182 25.93 55.87 -10.58
CA LEU A 182 24.99 55.61 -11.68
C LEU A 182 23.99 56.76 -11.72
N ASP A 183 23.85 57.42 -12.86
CA ASP A 183 22.91 58.54 -13.02
C ASP A 183 21.51 58.03 -13.36
N SER A 184 20.60 58.19 -12.40
CA SER A 184 19.13 58.21 -12.49
C SER A 184 18.29 56.92 -12.69
N ASP A 185 17.40 56.71 -11.71
CA ASP A 185 16.01 56.20 -11.75
C ASP A 185 15.66 54.71 -12.00
N GLN A 186 16.58 53.76 -11.78
CA GLN A 186 16.21 52.35 -11.64
C GLN A 186 16.93 51.72 -10.43
N THR A 187 16.17 51.06 -9.55
CA THR A 187 16.58 50.48 -8.26
C THR A 187 17.79 49.54 -8.30
N PHE A 188 18.83 49.81 -7.50
CA PHE A 188 19.88 48.83 -7.14
C PHE A 188 20.32 49.01 -5.67
N ALA A 189 20.50 47.90 -4.94
CA ALA A 189 20.95 47.90 -3.54
C ALA A 189 22.41 47.42 -3.42
N PHE A 190 23.24 48.18 -2.72
CA PHE A 190 24.54 47.76 -2.19
C PHE A 190 24.37 47.32 -0.73
N VAL A 191 24.99 46.21 -0.32
CA VAL A 191 25.12 45.84 1.11
C VAL A 191 26.61 45.82 1.46
N ALA A 192 27.05 46.85 2.18
CA ALA A 192 28.31 46.87 2.91
C ALA A 192 28.03 46.51 4.37
N ALA A 193 28.71 45.51 4.92
CA ALA A 193 28.69 45.22 6.35
C ALA A 193 30.01 45.67 6.99
N GLN A 194 29.97 46.76 7.78
CA GLN A 194 31.02 47.10 8.74
C GLN A 194 30.72 46.40 10.06
N VAL A 195 31.65 45.60 10.56
CA VAL A 195 31.73 45.24 11.99
C VAL A 195 32.92 45.99 12.59
N SER A 196 32.64 46.84 13.58
CA SER A 196 33.63 47.59 14.33
C SER A 196 34.28 46.70 15.40
N GLN A 197 35.61 46.80 15.55
CA GLN A 197 36.26 46.59 16.84
C GLN A 197 37.33 47.65 17.07
N SER A 198 37.26 48.22 18.28
CA SER A 198 38.24 49.06 18.95
C SER A 198 39.59 48.35 19.16
N GLY A 199 40.63 49.15 19.42
CA GLY A 199 42.04 48.80 19.62
C GLY A 199 42.35 47.49 20.36
N THR A 200 43.52 46.92 20.12
CA THR A 200 44.72 47.37 20.83
C THR A 200 46.01 46.91 20.13
N ASP A 201 47.08 47.66 20.38
CA ASP A 201 48.40 47.51 19.78
C ASP A 201 48.96 46.07 19.75
N SER A 202 49.47 45.73 18.56
CA SER A 202 50.47 44.72 18.15
C SER A 202 50.55 43.33 18.80
N SER A 203 50.56 42.33 17.92
CA SER A 203 51.12 40.97 18.03
C SER A 203 50.16 39.78 18.21
N TYR A 204 49.30 39.54 17.22
CA TYR A 204 48.94 38.17 16.82
C TYR A 204 48.37 38.18 15.39
N ILE A 205 48.97 37.42 14.48
CA ILE A 205 48.40 37.15 13.14
C ILE A 205 47.60 35.84 13.26
N PRO A 206 46.26 35.82 13.12
CA PRO A 206 45.55 34.61 12.74
C PRO A 206 45.49 34.49 11.20
N LYS A 207 45.67 33.26 10.74
CA LYS A 207 45.71 32.82 9.35
C LYS A 207 44.47 33.24 8.53
N PRO A 208 44.60 33.39 7.20
CA PRO A 208 43.46 33.63 6.30
C PRO A 208 42.62 32.36 6.19
N GLY A 209 41.32 32.44 6.47
CA GLY A 209 40.41 31.30 6.39
C GLY A 209 39.09 31.44 7.13
N ALA A 210 38.48 32.64 7.15
CA ALA A 210 37.12 32.79 7.67
C ALA A 210 36.13 32.67 6.48
N GLU A 211 35.62 31.46 6.27
CA GLU A 211 34.48 31.20 5.39
C GLU A 211 33.28 32.04 5.83
N LEU A 212 32.68 32.77 4.88
CA LEU A 212 31.33 33.30 5.05
C LEU A 212 30.36 32.12 5.15
N LYS A 213 29.92 31.77 6.36
CA LYS A 213 28.88 30.77 6.59
C LYS A 213 27.62 31.15 5.78
N ARG A 214 27.32 30.40 4.72
CA ARG A 214 26.00 30.41 4.10
C ARG A 214 25.00 29.96 5.18
N ALA A 215 23.86 30.65 5.30
CA ALA A 215 22.82 30.27 6.25
C ALA A 215 22.22 28.92 5.83
N GLN A 216 22.55 27.88 6.59
CA GLN A 216 22.15 26.49 6.36
C GLN A 216 21.18 26.04 7.44
N VAL A 217 20.32 25.09 7.10
CA VAL A 217 19.46 24.40 8.07
C VAL A 217 20.28 23.29 8.74
N ASP A 218 20.36 23.33 10.06
CA ASP A 218 21.01 22.30 10.86
C ASP A 218 19.94 21.43 11.53
N LEU A 219 19.69 20.26 10.95
CA LEU A 219 18.79 19.26 11.51
C LEU A 219 19.58 18.39 12.50
N VAL A 220 19.13 18.38 13.75
CA VAL A 220 19.85 17.73 14.87
C VAL A 220 19.85 16.20 14.76
N ASP A 221 18.80 15.63 14.17
CA ASP A 221 18.64 14.18 14.02
C ASP A 221 19.13 13.71 12.65
N ASP A 222 20.04 12.73 12.65
CA ASP A 222 20.69 12.23 11.44
C ASP A 222 19.71 11.57 10.46
N ASN A 223 18.68 10.87 10.98
CA ASN A 223 17.71 10.18 10.14
C ASN A 223 16.76 11.18 9.49
N LEU A 224 16.31 12.18 10.27
CA LEU A 224 15.51 13.28 9.73
C LEU A 224 16.30 14.09 8.70
N ARG A 225 17.58 14.37 8.98
CA ARG A 225 18.48 15.07 8.04
C ARG A 225 18.66 14.31 6.75
N ALA A 226 18.90 13.00 6.82
CA ALA A 226 19.07 12.15 5.65
C ALA A 226 17.81 12.13 4.77
N LEU A 227 16.62 12.04 5.37
CA LEU A 227 15.35 12.13 4.66
C LEU A 227 15.19 13.48 3.97
N VAL A 228 15.37 14.58 4.69
CA VAL A 228 15.15 15.92 4.12
C VAL A 228 16.15 16.20 2.98
N MET A 229 17.38 15.71 3.07
CA MET A 229 18.35 15.79 1.97
C MET A 229 17.87 15.04 0.71
N GLN A 230 17.16 13.91 0.84
CA GLN A 230 16.57 13.22 -0.30
C GLN A 230 15.40 14.00 -0.92
N ILE A 231 14.64 14.74 -0.10
CA ILE A 231 13.49 15.51 -0.57
C ILE A 231 13.94 16.81 -1.27
N ALA A 232 15.04 17.41 -0.82
CA ALA A 232 15.53 18.71 -1.28
C ALA A 232 16.24 18.72 -2.66
N ASP A 233 16.21 17.61 -3.42
CA ASP A 233 17.16 17.23 -4.50
C ASP A 233 17.10 18.08 -5.82
N ASN A 234 16.94 19.40 -5.72
CA ASN A 234 16.94 20.35 -6.84
C ASN A 234 18.22 21.20 -6.96
N SER A 235 19.35 20.91 -6.26
CA SER A 235 20.68 21.51 -6.56
C SER A 235 21.87 20.90 -5.78
N PRO A 236 23.13 21.28 -6.06
CA PRO A 236 24.27 20.36 -6.18
C PRO A 236 24.60 19.61 -4.90
N ARG A 237 25.16 18.40 -5.05
CA ARG A 237 25.69 17.50 -3.99
C ARG A 237 26.75 18.14 -3.08
N ASP A 238 26.38 19.18 -2.35
CA ASP A 238 27.22 19.88 -1.38
C ASP A 238 26.99 19.36 0.05
N GLY A 239 25.98 18.50 0.24
CA GLY A 239 25.72 17.80 1.51
C GLY A 239 25.07 18.70 2.57
N HIS A 240 24.46 19.81 2.18
CA HIS A 240 23.81 20.75 3.10
C HIS A 240 22.40 21.12 2.62
N ILE A 241 21.52 21.49 3.56
CA ILE A 241 20.18 22.00 3.25
C ILE A 241 20.23 23.52 3.35
N SER A 242 19.98 24.23 2.25
CA SER A 242 19.86 25.69 2.24
C SER A 242 18.48 26.16 2.73
N LEU A 243 18.41 27.40 3.22
CA LEU A 243 17.12 28.02 3.56
C LEU A 243 16.17 28.16 2.35
N TYR A 244 16.71 28.19 1.13
CA TYR A 244 15.88 28.23 -0.08
C TYR A 244 15.21 26.88 -0.34
N GLU A 245 15.95 25.78 -0.22
CA GLU A 245 15.40 24.42 -0.36
C GLU A 245 14.37 24.12 0.73
N ALA A 246 14.68 24.47 1.99
CA ALA A 246 13.75 24.30 3.10
C ALA A 246 12.42 25.02 2.88
N LYS A 247 12.43 26.18 2.22
CA LYS A 247 11.21 26.93 1.84
C LYS A 247 10.40 26.30 0.72
N GLN A 248 10.95 25.37 -0.06
CA GLN A 248 10.19 24.69 -1.10
C GLN A 248 9.46 23.45 -0.58
N ILE A 249 9.87 22.93 0.57
CA ILE A 249 9.31 21.70 1.13
C ILE A 249 8.01 22.03 1.87
N GLN A 250 6.91 21.47 1.37
CA GLN A 250 5.56 21.66 1.93
C GLN A 250 5.05 20.43 2.70
N CYS A 251 5.68 19.27 2.51
CA CYS A 251 5.31 18.02 3.13
C CYS A 251 6.56 17.21 3.48
N ILE A 252 6.61 16.70 4.72
CA ILE A 252 7.62 15.74 5.17
C ILE A 252 6.88 14.54 5.77
N ASN A 253 7.19 13.35 5.25
CA ASN A 253 6.80 12.08 5.88
C ASN A 253 8.05 11.39 6.42
N ALA A 254 8.17 11.37 7.74
CA ALA A 254 9.28 10.83 8.48
C ALA A 254 8.85 9.71 9.45
N GLN A 255 7.81 8.95 9.07
CA GLN A 255 7.29 7.84 9.88
C GLN A 255 8.35 6.74 10.09
N GLY A 256 8.45 6.23 11.32
CA GLY A 256 9.21 5.01 11.59
C GLY A 256 10.73 5.13 11.41
N LEU A 257 11.27 6.35 11.37
CA LEU A 257 12.69 6.61 11.11
C LEU A 257 13.55 6.65 12.38
N ALA A 258 13.02 6.21 13.51
CA ALA A 258 13.68 6.23 14.81
C ALA A 258 14.16 7.64 15.24
N ILE A 259 13.46 8.70 14.83
CA ILE A 259 13.76 10.10 15.13
C ILE A 259 13.58 10.36 16.62
N ARG A 260 14.52 11.11 17.21
CA ARG A 260 14.50 11.49 18.64
C ARG A 260 14.38 12.99 18.86
N SER A 261 14.79 13.79 17.87
CA SER A 261 14.77 15.26 17.93
C SER A 261 14.29 15.85 16.62
N ILE A 262 13.55 16.95 16.73
CA ILE A 262 13.00 17.69 15.58
C ILE A 262 13.64 19.07 15.40
N GLY A 263 14.72 19.37 16.14
CA GLY A 263 15.39 20.67 16.07
C GLY A 263 15.88 20.97 14.65
N GLY A 264 15.61 22.18 14.18
CA GLY A 264 15.89 22.66 12.83
C GLY A 264 14.65 22.65 11.91
N LEU A 265 13.56 21.96 12.27
CA LEU A 265 12.32 21.98 11.48
C LEU A 265 11.60 23.33 11.50
N GLU A 266 11.87 24.18 12.49
CA GLU A 266 11.33 25.54 12.57
C GLU A 266 11.73 26.44 11.38
N LEU A 267 12.79 26.08 10.65
CA LEU A 267 13.28 26.82 9.48
C LEU A 267 12.50 26.51 8.19
N PHE A 268 11.63 25.50 8.19
CA PHE A 268 10.82 25.08 7.03
C PHE A 268 9.52 25.89 6.98
N THR A 269 9.64 27.18 6.64
CA THR A 269 8.53 28.15 6.82
C THR A 269 7.31 27.89 5.93
N GLU A 270 7.40 27.04 4.91
CA GLU A 270 6.28 26.67 4.03
C GLU A 270 5.75 25.24 4.27
N LEU A 271 6.22 24.56 5.33
CA LEU A 271 5.82 23.20 5.66
C LEU A 271 4.36 23.17 6.16
N ARG A 272 3.48 22.52 5.39
CA ARG A 272 2.05 22.39 5.71
C ARG A 272 1.71 21.06 6.36
N LYS A 273 2.43 19.99 6.00
CA LYS A 273 2.17 18.64 6.49
C LYS A 273 3.43 18.00 7.03
N LEU A 274 3.34 17.48 8.26
CA LEU A 274 4.46 16.80 8.91
C LEU A 274 3.96 15.52 9.58
N ASP A 275 4.46 14.40 9.10
CA ASP A 275 4.25 13.10 9.72
C ASP A 275 5.54 12.63 10.39
N LEU A 276 5.46 12.51 11.72
CA LEU A 276 6.52 12.04 12.61
C LEU A 276 6.06 10.80 13.39
N SER A 277 5.05 10.08 12.91
CA SER A 277 4.52 8.90 13.59
C SER A 277 5.54 7.78 13.78
N ASP A 278 5.32 6.93 14.78
CA ASP A 278 6.13 5.74 15.09
C ASP A 278 7.63 6.04 15.28
N ASN A 279 7.96 7.16 15.93
CA ASN A 279 9.32 7.54 16.26
C ASN A 279 9.58 7.48 17.78
N PHE A 280 10.74 7.99 18.22
CA PHE A 280 11.16 7.99 19.62
C PHE A 280 11.20 9.41 20.22
N ILE A 281 10.24 10.25 19.83
CA ILE A 281 10.14 11.63 20.32
C ILE A 281 9.49 11.62 21.71
N HIS A 282 10.22 12.05 22.73
CA HIS A 282 9.75 12.07 24.11
C HIS A 282 9.09 13.39 24.52
N GLN A 283 9.56 14.50 23.96
CA GLN A 283 9.11 15.85 24.27
C GLN A 283 9.21 16.72 23.02
N LEU A 284 8.34 17.74 22.95
CA LEU A 284 8.32 18.73 21.89
C LEU A 284 8.44 20.12 22.52
N THR A 285 9.38 20.91 22.01
CA THR A 285 9.41 22.35 22.24
C THR A 285 8.66 23.00 21.09
N SER A 286 7.62 23.78 21.39
CA SER A 286 6.79 24.41 20.36
C SER A 286 7.55 25.36 19.42
N GLU A 287 8.71 25.86 19.85
CA GLU A 287 9.62 26.66 19.02
C GLU A 287 10.30 25.85 17.90
N SER A 288 10.30 24.51 17.98
CA SER A 288 10.94 23.62 17.00
C SER A 288 9.98 23.13 15.91
N LEU A 289 8.68 23.47 16.01
CA LEU A 289 7.69 23.12 15.00
C LEU A 289 7.42 24.33 14.08
N PRO A 290 7.33 24.13 12.75
CA PRO A 290 7.05 25.22 11.83
C PRO A 290 5.62 25.76 11.99
N VAL A 291 5.49 27.09 12.07
CA VAL A 291 4.23 27.81 12.33
C VAL A 291 3.20 27.70 11.20
N SER A 292 3.60 27.25 10.02
CA SER A 292 2.75 27.08 8.83
C SER A 292 2.05 25.73 8.74
N LEU A 293 2.26 24.84 9.71
CA LEU A 293 1.66 23.51 9.71
C LEU A 293 0.13 23.56 9.77
N GLU A 294 -0.48 22.83 8.85
CA GLU A 294 -1.92 22.57 8.77
C GLU A 294 -2.25 21.16 9.29
N GLU A 295 -1.35 20.20 9.10
CA GLU A 295 -1.50 18.81 9.55
C GLU A 295 -0.22 18.33 10.25
N LEU A 296 -0.38 17.82 11.47
CA LEU A 296 0.71 17.26 12.28
C LEU A 296 0.32 15.88 12.81
N THR A 297 1.13 14.88 12.49
CA THR A 297 0.97 13.50 12.99
C THR A 297 2.16 13.14 13.86
N LEU A 298 1.89 12.77 15.09
CA LEU A 298 2.87 12.40 16.12
C LEU A 298 2.51 11.07 16.79
N SER A 299 1.57 10.32 16.22
CA SER A 299 1.08 9.08 16.80
C SER A 299 2.18 8.04 17.00
N GLY A 300 2.04 7.20 18.03
CA GLY A 300 3.03 6.16 18.34
C GLY A 300 4.35 6.67 18.94
N ASN A 301 4.46 7.97 19.25
CA ASN A 301 5.61 8.51 19.96
C ASN A 301 5.43 8.44 21.49
N PRO A 302 6.51 8.24 22.27
CA PRO A 302 6.48 8.21 23.73
C PRO A 302 6.36 9.62 24.35
N LEU A 303 5.46 10.46 23.85
CA LEU A 303 5.19 11.79 24.35
C LEU A 303 4.47 11.73 25.72
N THR A 304 4.99 12.47 26.69
CA THR A 304 4.40 12.55 28.05
C THR A 304 3.50 13.76 28.26
N GLU A 305 3.63 14.77 27.39
CA GLU A 305 2.88 16.03 27.44
C GLU A 305 2.37 16.40 26.04
N VAL A 306 1.19 17.02 25.99
CA VAL A 306 0.62 17.53 24.73
C VAL A 306 1.39 18.80 24.32
N PRO A 307 1.77 18.96 23.04
CA PRO A 307 2.45 20.17 22.56
C PRO A 307 1.58 21.42 22.75
N ASP A 308 2.21 22.57 23.04
CA ASP A 308 1.49 23.85 23.12
C ASP A 308 1.02 24.27 21.72
N LEU A 309 -0.28 24.13 21.49
CA LEU A 309 -0.96 24.37 20.23
C LEU A 309 -1.02 25.87 19.87
N SER A 310 -0.78 26.78 20.81
CA SER A 310 -0.83 28.22 20.53
C SER A 310 0.25 28.67 19.54
N ALA A 311 1.32 27.90 19.41
CA ALA A 311 2.40 28.13 18.46
C ALA A 311 2.08 27.69 17.02
N LEU A 312 0.96 26.98 16.79
CA LEU A 312 0.61 26.39 15.50
C LEU A 312 -0.73 26.95 14.96
N PRO A 313 -0.81 28.27 14.66
CA PRO A 313 -2.08 28.96 14.40
C PRO A 313 -2.84 28.46 13.16
N GLU A 314 -2.15 27.84 12.20
CA GLU A 314 -2.74 27.31 10.97
C GLU A 314 -3.22 25.85 11.09
N LEU A 315 -3.00 25.20 12.25
CA LEU A 315 -3.25 23.76 12.41
C LEU A 315 -4.74 23.43 12.30
N LEU A 316 -5.05 22.51 11.38
CA LEU A 316 -6.39 21.99 11.10
C LEU A 316 -6.56 20.55 11.59
N ARG A 317 -5.50 19.73 11.55
CA ARG A 317 -5.51 18.33 11.96
C ARG A 317 -4.33 17.99 12.84
N LEU A 318 -4.60 17.25 13.91
CA LEU A 318 -3.59 16.82 14.86
C LEU A 318 -3.84 15.36 15.25
N ASP A 319 -2.87 14.49 14.98
CA ASP A 319 -2.89 13.11 15.45
C ASP A 319 -1.84 12.92 16.55
N LEU A 320 -2.33 12.58 17.74
CA LEU A 320 -1.55 12.28 18.94
C LEU A 320 -1.90 10.88 19.47
N ALA A 321 -2.47 9.99 18.65
CA ALA A 321 -2.85 8.66 19.06
C ALA A 321 -1.65 7.84 19.57
N ASN A 322 -1.91 6.89 20.48
CA ASN A 322 -0.89 6.02 21.07
C ASN A 322 0.26 6.76 21.77
N CYS A 323 0.03 8.00 22.23
CA CYS A 323 0.95 8.71 23.12
C CYS A 323 0.74 8.30 24.58
N SER A 324 1.61 8.69 25.50
CA SER A 324 1.53 8.28 26.92
C SER A 324 1.40 9.50 27.84
N PHE A 325 0.33 10.29 27.64
CA PHE A 325 0.15 11.53 28.38
C PHE A 325 -0.13 11.26 29.86
N SER A 326 0.65 11.91 30.73
CA SER A 326 0.41 11.84 32.18
C SER A 326 -0.72 12.77 32.61
N ASN A 327 -0.93 13.86 31.87
CA ASN A 327 -2.02 14.80 32.06
C ASN A 327 -2.31 15.50 30.74
N VAL A 328 -3.58 15.77 30.44
CA VAL A 328 -3.99 16.57 29.29
C VAL A 328 -4.51 17.90 29.82
N PRO A 329 -3.81 19.02 29.55
CA PRO A 329 -4.30 20.32 29.96
C PRO A 329 -5.59 20.66 29.21
N ARG A 330 -6.30 21.69 29.67
CA ARG A 330 -7.39 22.28 28.88
C ARG A 330 -6.83 22.71 27.53
N LEU A 331 -7.33 22.11 26.45
CA LEU A 331 -6.85 22.38 25.11
C LEU A 331 -7.68 23.49 24.47
N VAL A 332 -6.98 24.44 23.84
CA VAL A 332 -7.58 25.61 23.20
C VAL A 332 -6.93 25.78 21.84
N HIS A 333 -7.73 25.80 20.78
CA HIS A 333 -7.25 26.10 19.42
C HIS A 333 -8.36 26.70 18.57
N ALA A 334 -8.08 27.79 17.86
CA ALA A 334 -9.12 28.56 17.17
C ALA A 334 -9.62 27.89 15.88
N ARG A 335 -8.80 27.05 15.25
CA ARG A 335 -9.04 26.52 13.89
C ARG A 335 -9.00 25.00 13.76
N LEU A 336 -8.62 24.29 14.82
CA LEU A 336 -8.46 22.84 14.74
C LEU A 336 -9.80 22.19 14.42
N GLU A 337 -9.83 21.37 13.37
CA GLU A 337 -11.05 20.71 12.87
C GLU A 337 -11.10 19.23 13.25
N SER A 338 -9.94 18.58 13.36
CA SER A 338 -9.82 17.16 13.68
C SER A 338 -8.70 16.92 14.69
N ILE A 339 -8.99 16.12 15.71
CA ILE A 339 -8.00 15.68 16.68
C ILE A 339 -8.17 14.19 17.01
N ASP A 340 -7.08 13.45 16.95
CA ASP A 340 -7.01 12.07 17.40
C ASP A 340 -6.15 11.95 18.66
N LEU A 341 -6.74 11.40 19.70
CA LEU A 341 -6.15 11.18 21.01
C LEU A 341 -6.40 9.73 21.47
N THR A 342 -6.62 8.82 20.52
CA THR A 342 -6.90 7.41 20.79
C THR A 342 -5.75 6.78 21.58
N ARG A 343 -6.07 5.93 22.57
CA ARG A 343 -5.10 5.19 23.39
C ARG A 343 -3.99 6.08 23.97
N SER A 344 -4.37 7.23 24.50
CA SER A 344 -3.43 8.24 25.00
C SER A 344 -3.40 8.39 26.53
N GLY A 345 -4.05 7.47 27.25
CA GLY A 345 -4.09 7.45 28.73
C GLY A 345 -5.01 8.52 29.34
N ILE A 346 -5.94 9.08 28.56
CA ILE A 346 -6.75 10.22 28.97
C ILE A 346 -7.86 9.79 29.93
N VAL A 347 -7.94 10.45 31.08
CA VAL A 347 -9.02 10.24 32.06
C VAL A 347 -10.05 11.38 32.01
N VAL A 348 -9.57 12.62 31.93
CA VAL A 348 -10.39 13.84 31.91
C VAL A 348 -9.92 14.72 30.76
N ILE A 349 -10.86 15.34 30.05
CA ILE A 349 -10.55 16.26 28.95
C ILE A 349 -11.60 17.36 28.82
N ASP A 350 -11.13 18.60 28.68
CA ASP A 350 -11.96 19.78 28.37
C ASP A 350 -11.57 20.34 27.00
N LEU A 351 -12.48 20.20 26.03
CA LEU A 351 -12.34 20.68 24.65
C LEU A 351 -13.26 21.87 24.35
N SER A 352 -13.82 22.54 25.36
CA SER A 352 -14.67 23.73 25.20
C SER A 352 -13.96 24.88 24.47
N GLY A 353 -12.62 24.91 24.50
CA GLY A 353 -11.77 25.87 23.81
C GLY A 353 -11.52 25.61 22.33
N MET A 354 -12.16 24.61 21.71
CA MET A 354 -12.00 24.25 20.30
C MET A 354 -13.30 24.46 19.49
N PRO A 355 -13.66 25.70 19.14
CA PRO A 355 -14.97 26.01 18.55
C PRO A 355 -15.18 25.47 17.13
N MET A 356 -14.11 25.10 16.42
CA MET A 356 -14.15 24.61 15.03
C MET A 356 -14.00 23.10 14.91
N LEU A 357 -13.86 22.38 16.03
CA LEU A 357 -13.65 20.94 16.04
C LEU A 357 -14.89 20.21 15.52
N LYS A 358 -14.69 19.39 14.49
CA LYS A 358 -15.71 18.57 13.81
C LYS A 358 -15.51 17.09 14.08
N GLU A 359 -14.27 16.65 14.18
CA GLU A 359 -13.90 15.25 14.38
C GLU A 359 -13.06 15.09 15.63
N LEU A 360 -13.46 14.15 16.49
CA LEU A 360 -12.78 13.84 17.73
C LEU A 360 -12.73 12.33 17.92
N ARG A 361 -11.51 11.79 18.03
CA ARG A 361 -11.28 10.39 18.42
C ARG A 361 -10.63 10.34 19.79
N LEU A 362 -11.29 9.66 20.72
CA LEU A 362 -10.81 9.44 22.07
C LEU A 362 -10.84 7.96 22.44
N GLY A 363 -10.89 7.05 21.46
CA GLY A 363 -11.04 5.62 21.71
C GLY A 363 -9.94 5.04 22.61
N PHE A 364 -10.22 3.94 23.29
CA PHE A 364 -9.28 3.21 24.15
C PHE A 364 -8.62 4.05 25.24
N ASN A 365 -9.35 5.04 25.77
CA ASN A 365 -8.92 5.86 26.90
C ASN A 365 -9.74 5.53 28.16
N PRO A 366 -9.15 5.54 29.37
CA PRO A 366 -9.87 5.33 30.63
C PRO A 366 -10.68 6.57 31.04
N LEU A 367 -11.56 7.05 30.16
CA LEU A 367 -12.31 8.30 30.33
C LEU A 367 -13.31 8.20 31.48
N ASP A 368 -13.47 9.31 32.21
CA ASP A 368 -14.65 9.56 33.05
C ASP A 368 -15.68 10.38 32.23
N PRO A 369 -16.80 9.76 31.79
CA PRO A 369 -17.81 10.44 30.97
C PRO A 369 -18.44 11.65 31.67
N SER A 370 -18.45 11.69 33.00
CA SER A 370 -19.04 12.81 33.76
C SER A 370 -18.20 14.09 33.68
N GLN A 371 -16.93 13.96 33.30
CA GLN A 371 -15.97 15.07 33.17
C GLN A 371 -15.66 15.38 31.71
N LEU A 372 -16.40 14.80 30.76
CA LEU A 372 -16.19 15.01 29.32
C LEU A 372 -16.92 16.28 28.85
N THR A 373 -16.16 17.31 28.45
CA THR A 373 -16.73 18.55 27.89
C THR A 373 -16.43 18.63 26.40
N LEU A 374 -17.47 18.51 25.57
CA LEU A 374 -17.37 18.45 24.11
C LEU A 374 -17.84 19.75 23.43
N PRO A 375 -17.24 20.15 22.30
CA PRO A 375 -17.72 21.28 21.51
C PRO A 375 -18.98 20.92 20.72
N GLY A 376 -19.94 21.86 20.63
CA GLY A 376 -21.25 21.61 20.01
C GLY A 376 -21.27 21.49 18.48
N ARG A 377 -20.13 21.67 17.80
CA ARG A 377 -20.00 21.54 16.32
C ARG A 377 -19.50 20.19 15.85
N LEU A 378 -19.27 19.24 16.76
CA LEU A 378 -18.83 17.90 16.40
C LEU A 378 -19.82 17.23 15.44
N THR A 379 -19.27 16.71 14.36
CA THR A 379 -19.98 15.89 13.36
C THR A 379 -19.59 14.42 13.47
N HIS A 380 -18.38 14.12 13.95
CA HIS A 380 -17.86 12.76 14.15
C HIS A 380 -17.26 12.62 15.54
N LEU A 381 -17.66 11.59 16.28
CA LEU A 381 -17.18 11.32 17.63
C LEU A 381 -16.93 9.83 17.82
N ALA A 382 -15.69 9.46 18.15
CA ALA A 382 -15.34 8.09 18.50
C ALA A 382 -14.93 8.00 19.98
N LEU A 383 -15.69 7.21 20.75
CA LEU A 383 -15.46 6.90 22.16
C LEU A 383 -15.39 5.37 22.38
N ASN A 384 -14.95 4.63 21.37
CA ASN A 384 -14.89 3.18 21.41
C ASN A 384 -13.84 2.69 22.41
N GLY A 385 -14.05 1.58 23.12
CA GLY A 385 -13.02 1.02 24.01
C GLY A 385 -12.76 1.82 25.28
N CYS A 386 -13.63 2.77 25.65
CA CYS A 386 -13.40 3.71 26.75
C CYS A 386 -13.94 3.26 28.12
N LEU A 387 -14.42 2.01 28.22
CA LEU A 387 -15.02 1.43 29.44
C LEU A 387 -16.24 2.21 29.96
N ILE A 388 -16.94 2.92 29.06
CA ILE A 388 -18.09 3.76 29.38
C ILE A 388 -19.26 2.87 29.80
N ARG A 389 -19.89 3.21 30.94
CA ARG A 389 -21.09 2.52 31.45
C ARG A 389 -22.39 3.26 31.18
N SER A 390 -22.32 4.58 31.15
CA SER A 390 -23.45 5.47 30.93
C SER A 390 -22.96 6.71 30.21
N ILE A 391 -23.71 7.18 29.23
CA ILE A 391 -23.39 8.40 28.49
C ILE A 391 -24.66 9.15 28.10
N GLN A 392 -24.60 10.48 28.22
CA GLN A 392 -25.60 11.41 27.71
C GLN A 392 -24.90 12.38 26.76
N LEU A 393 -25.39 12.46 25.52
CA LEU A 393 -24.86 13.35 24.49
C LEU A 393 -25.97 14.25 23.95
N ASP A 394 -25.73 15.56 23.99
CA ASP A 394 -26.51 16.59 23.32
C ASP A 394 -25.59 17.27 22.29
N LEU A 395 -25.61 16.74 21.07
CA LEU A 395 -24.73 17.16 19.97
C LEU A 395 -25.56 17.28 18.68
N PRO A 396 -26.17 18.44 18.40
CA PRO A 396 -27.17 18.59 17.35
C PRO A 396 -26.62 18.43 15.92
N GLU A 397 -25.30 18.58 15.75
CA GLU A 397 -24.60 18.45 14.47
C GLU A 397 -23.96 17.08 14.25
N LEU A 398 -24.07 16.16 15.22
CA LEU A 398 -23.44 14.84 15.15
C LEU A 398 -24.08 13.98 14.06
N VAL A 399 -23.24 13.40 13.19
CA VAL A 399 -23.61 12.55 12.05
C VAL A 399 -23.11 11.13 12.25
N ASP A 400 -21.93 10.97 12.84
CA ASP A 400 -21.25 9.70 13.08
C ASP A 400 -20.88 9.57 14.57
N LEU A 401 -21.26 8.47 15.18
CA LEU A 401 -20.96 8.15 16.57
C LEU A 401 -20.51 6.69 16.71
N ASP A 402 -19.29 6.51 17.21
CA ASP A 402 -18.77 5.20 17.60
C ASP A 402 -18.68 5.08 19.13
N LEU A 403 -19.49 4.18 19.69
CA LEU A 403 -19.51 3.80 21.10
C LEU A 403 -19.17 2.31 21.29
N SER A 404 -18.57 1.66 20.28
CA SER A 404 -18.25 0.24 20.34
C SER A 404 -17.26 -0.13 21.45
N ASP A 405 -17.18 -1.40 21.82
CA ASP A 405 -16.23 -1.91 22.82
C ASP A 405 -16.31 -1.19 24.18
N ASN A 406 -17.53 -0.83 24.59
CA ASN A 406 -17.84 -0.26 25.90
C ASN A 406 -18.66 -1.23 26.76
N VAL A 407 -19.04 -0.83 27.97
CA VAL A 407 -19.86 -1.62 28.90
C VAL A 407 -21.17 -0.90 29.20
N LEU A 408 -21.87 -0.51 28.13
CA LEU A 408 -23.02 0.39 28.18
C LEU A 408 -24.22 -0.25 28.86
N SER A 409 -24.81 0.49 29.79
CA SER A 409 -26.06 0.13 30.46
C SER A 409 -27.16 1.16 30.21
N HIS A 410 -26.78 2.43 30.05
CA HIS A 410 -27.70 3.55 29.83
C HIS A 410 -27.10 4.48 28.77
N VAL A 411 -27.87 4.80 27.74
CA VAL A 411 -27.44 5.68 26.64
C VAL A 411 -28.57 6.64 26.35
N THR A 412 -28.30 7.94 26.38
CA THR A 412 -29.25 9.00 26.03
C THR A 412 -28.64 9.89 24.97
N LEU A 413 -29.27 9.94 23.79
CA LEU A 413 -28.77 10.65 22.62
C LEU A 413 -29.79 11.69 22.16
N GLU A 414 -29.40 12.96 22.21
CA GLU A 414 -30.11 14.10 21.60
C GLU A 414 -29.31 14.55 20.36
N THR A 415 -29.32 13.70 19.33
CA THR A 415 -28.47 13.82 18.13
C THR A 415 -29.29 13.68 16.84
N PRO A 416 -30.15 14.67 16.50
CA PRO A 416 -31.15 14.57 15.43
C PRO A 416 -30.59 14.40 14.01
N ARG A 417 -29.29 14.64 13.81
CA ARG A 417 -28.60 14.50 12.52
C ARG A 417 -27.86 13.18 12.36
N LEU A 418 -27.84 12.33 13.39
CA LEU A 418 -27.06 11.10 13.40
C LEU A 418 -27.54 10.15 12.28
N THR A 419 -26.62 9.75 11.41
CA THR A 419 -26.86 8.80 10.32
C THR A 419 -26.17 7.47 10.54
N TYR A 420 -25.05 7.45 11.28
CA TYR A 420 -24.27 6.27 11.59
C TYR A 420 -24.09 6.12 13.10
N LEU A 421 -24.38 4.93 13.62
CA LEU A 421 -24.20 4.59 15.03
C LEU A 421 -23.59 3.20 15.19
N ASN A 422 -22.39 3.15 15.78
CA ASN A 422 -21.74 1.91 16.14
C ASN A 422 -21.86 1.62 17.64
N LEU A 423 -22.51 0.51 17.97
CA LEU A 423 -22.72 -0.02 19.32
C LEU A 423 -22.18 -1.45 19.46
N ALA A 424 -21.28 -1.89 18.57
CA ALA A 424 -20.70 -3.23 18.62
C ALA A 424 -20.00 -3.50 19.96
N LYS A 425 -20.08 -4.73 20.48
CA LYS A 425 -19.40 -5.17 21.73
C LYS A 425 -19.74 -4.33 22.97
N ALA A 426 -20.87 -3.62 22.97
CA ALA A 426 -21.25 -2.70 24.03
C ALA A 426 -21.94 -3.36 25.25
N GLN A 427 -22.06 -4.70 25.27
CA GLN A 427 -22.76 -5.49 26.30
C GLN A 427 -24.26 -5.18 26.42
N LEU A 428 -24.87 -4.67 25.35
CA LEU A 428 -26.28 -4.28 25.32
C LEU A 428 -27.20 -5.51 25.31
N THR A 429 -28.21 -5.50 26.17
CA THR A 429 -29.30 -6.50 26.14
C THR A 429 -30.51 -6.04 25.33
N THR A 430 -30.60 -4.74 25.07
CA THR A 430 -31.62 -4.07 24.26
C THR A 430 -30.99 -2.84 23.60
N VAL A 431 -31.45 -2.46 22.41
CA VAL A 431 -31.00 -1.23 21.74
C VAL A 431 -31.63 0.00 22.41
N PRO A 432 -30.86 1.05 22.74
CA PRO A 432 -31.39 2.24 23.43
C PRO A 432 -32.45 2.97 22.60
N VAL A 433 -33.51 3.44 23.27
CA VAL A 433 -34.87 3.62 22.70
C VAL A 433 -35.19 5.07 22.25
N ALA A 434 -34.19 5.94 22.06
CA ALA A 434 -34.45 7.29 21.54
C ALA A 434 -34.65 7.24 20.00
N PRO A 435 -35.72 7.82 19.43
CA PRO A 435 -35.87 7.87 17.98
C PRO A 435 -34.74 8.68 17.36
N LEU A 436 -33.99 8.05 16.46
CA LEU A 436 -32.95 8.69 15.66
C LEU A 436 -33.48 8.85 14.23
N PRO A 437 -34.14 9.98 13.90
CA PRO A 437 -35.00 10.11 12.72
C PRO A 437 -34.25 10.13 11.38
N ARG A 438 -32.91 10.12 11.42
CA ARG A 438 -32.04 10.11 10.25
C ARG A 438 -31.06 8.94 10.23
N LEU A 439 -31.15 8.03 11.20
CA LEU A 439 -30.25 6.89 11.30
C LEU A 439 -30.44 6.00 10.07
N ARG A 440 -29.35 5.69 9.39
CA ARG A 440 -29.29 4.82 8.20
C ARG A 440 -28.48 3.57 8.48
N ASP A 441 -27.40 3.72 9.23
CA ASP A 441 -26.44 2.66 9.51
C ASP A 441 -26.38 2.39 11.01
N LEU A 442 -26.67 1.16 11.40
CA LEU A 442 -26.60 0.70 12.78
C LEU A 442 -25.76 -0.57 12.86
N ILE A 443 -24.71 -0.53 13.68
CA ILE A 443 -23.88 -1.69 14.00
C ILE A 443 -24.10 -2.06 15.46
N ILE A 444 -24.51 -3.31 15.70
CA ILE A 444 -24.82 -3.84 17.03
C ILE A 444 -24.16 -5.21 17.27
N ASP A 445 -23.10 -5.52 16.53
CA ASP A 445 -22.37 -6.79 16.59
C ASP A 445 -21.96 -7.16 18.01
N ASP A 446 -21.82 -8.47 18.27
CA ASP A 446 -21.29 -9.00 19.53
C ASP A 446 -22.00 -8.45 20.80
N ASN A 447 -23.31 -8.22 20.72
CA ASN A 447 -24.13 -7.84 21.88
C ASN A 447 -25.08 -8.97 22.32
N PRO A 448 -25.34 -9.12 23.63
CA PRO A 448 -26.33 -10.06 24.16
C PRO A 448 -27.79 -9.55 24.01
N ILE A 449 -28.14 -9.00 22.84
CA ILE A 449 -29.46 -8.44 22.56
C ILE A 449 -30.50 -9.56 22.57
N ARG A 450 -31.65 -9.35 23.22
CA ARG A 450 -32.70 -10.38 23.35
C ARG A 450 -33.91 -10.14 22.45
N SER A 451 -34.10 -8.92 21.94
CA SER A 451 -35.18 -8.57 21.02
C SER A 451 -34.75 -7.45 20.07
N LEU A 452 -35.25 -7.50 18.84
CA LEU A 452 -35.07 -6.47 17.82
C LEU A 452 -36.22 -5.45 17.78
N ASP A 453 -37.24 -5.59 18.63
CA ASP A 453 -38.46 -4.76 18.55
C ASP A 453 -38.15 -3.25 18.61
N SER A 454 -37.19 -2.85 19.45
CA SER A 454 -36.77 -1.45 19.59
C SER A 454 -36.15 -0.87 18.30
N ILE A 455 -35.53 -1.71 17.46
CA ILE A 455 -34.89 -1.29 16.20
C ILE A 455 -35.94 -0.78 15.22
N SER A 456 -37.18 -1.28 15.30
CA SER A 456 -38.27 -0.81 14.44
C SER A 456 -38.66 0.66 14.62
N SER A 457 -38.17 1.32 15.67
CA SER A 457 -38.31 2.76 15.84
C SER A 457 -37.45 3.58 14.86
N PHE A 458 -36.40 2.99 14.29
CA PHE A 458 -35.52 3.63 13.30
C PHE A 458 -36.11 3.51 11.89
N THR A 459 -37.10 4.36 11.61
CA THR A 459 -37.89 4.30 10.37
C THR A 459 -37.11 4.64 9.10
N THR A 460 -35.88 5.15 9.20
CA THR A 460 -35.00 5.47 8.06
C THR A 460 -33.83 4.49 7.89
N LEU A 461 -33.79 3.42 8.69
CA LEU A 461 -32.66 2.50 8.70
C LEU A 461 -32.54 1.76 7.37
N GLU A 462 -31.36 1.82 6.76
CA GLU A 462 -31.03 1.20 5.47
C GLU A 462 -30.10 -0.02 5.65
N HIS A 463 -29.22 0.03 6.66
CA HIS A 463 -28.17 -0.95 6.89
C HIS A 463 -28.15 -1.36 8.36
N LEU A 464 -28.26 -2.66 8.62
CA LEU A 464 -28.16 -3.23 9.97
C LEU A 464 -27.13 -4.35 10.00
N CYS A 465 -26.06 -4.14 10.78
CA CYS A 465 -25.06 -5.15 11.09
C CYS A 465 -25.25 -5.64 12.53
N ALA A 466 -25.43 -6.94 12.68
CA ALA A 466 -25.76 -7.64 13.91
C ALA A 466 -25.06 -9.00 13.99
N GLU A 467 -23.78 -9.04 13.61
CA GLU A 467 -22.94 -10.24 13.66
C GLU A 467 -22.83 -10.74 15.12
N ARG A 468 -22.80 -12.06 15.31
CA ARG A 468 -22.59 -12.73 16.60
C ARG A 468 -23.62 -12.40 17.69
N ILE A 469 -24.78 -11.86 17.34
CA ILE A 469 -25.90 -11.73 18.25
C ILE A 469 -26.57 -13.10 18.46
N LYS A 470 -26.79 -13.52 19.72
CA LYS A 470 -27.30 -14.86 20.05
C LYS A 470 -28.64 -14.77 20.75
N GLU A 471 -29.42 -15.85 20.66
CA GLU A 471 -30.70 -16.03 21.37
C GLU A 471 -31.80 -15.02 21.00
N THR A 472 -31.55 -14.12 20.05
CA THR A 472 -32.53 -13.19 19.51
C THR A 472 -33.37 -13.86 18.44
N PRO A 473 -34.71 -13.73 18.47
CA PRO A 473 -35.54 -14.08 17.33
C PRO A 473 -35.19 -13.22 16.12
N LEU A 474 -34.84 -13.84 14.99
CA LEU A 474 -34.58 -13.14 13.72
C LEU A 474 -35.87 -12.81 12.99
N ALA A 475 -36.68 -11.94 13.59
CA ALA A 475 -37.90 -11.43 13.00
C ALA A 475 -38.16 -10.00 13.48
N PHE A 476 -38.62 -9.14 12.57
CA PHE A 476 -39.09 -7.80 12.92
C PHE A 476 -40.60 -7.84 13.12
N THR A 477 -41.09 -7.30 14.23
CA THR A 477 -42.53 -7.23 14.52
C THR A 477 -43.23 -6.17 13.66
N ASN A 478 -42.55 -5.08 13.34
CA ASN A 478 -43.03 -4.00 12.47
C ASN A 478 -42.32 -4.02 11.11
N GLU A 479 -42.93 -3.35 10.13
CA GLU A 479 -42.33 -3.17 8.80
C GLU A 479 -41.06 -2.31 8.88
N MET A 480 -40.02 -2.74 8.16
CA MET A 480 -38.75 -2.06 7.97
C MET A 480 -38.64 -1.63 6.49
N PRO A 481 -39.32 -0.55 6.09
CA PRO A 481 -39.58 -0.25 4.67
C PRO A 481 -38.35 0.18 3.88
N PHE A 482 -37.27 0.62 4.55
CA PHE A 482 -36.05 1.09 3.88
C PHE A 482 -34.84 0.20 4.12
N LEU A 483 -34.97 -0.89 4.90
CA LEU A 483 -33.87 -1.78 5.20
C LEU A 483 -33.47 -2.55 3.94
N ARG A 484 -32.23 -2.32 3.47
CA ARG A 484 -31.64 -2.88 2.25
C ARG A 484 -30.64 -3.97 2.56
N THR A 485 -29.77 -3.75 3.54
CA THR A 485 -28.74 -4.73 3.92
C THR A 485 -28.93 -5.18 5.36
N LEU A 486 -28.73 -6.48 5.56
CA LEU A 486 -28.91 -7.13 6.84
C LEU A 486 -27.84 -8.19 7.05
N ASP A 487 -27.07 -8.05 8.12
CA ASP A 487 -26.09 -9.06 8.55
C ASP A 487 -26.46 -9.57 9.95
N PHE A 488 -26.75 -10.86 10.05
CA PHE A 488 -26.95 -11.61 11.31
C PHE A 488 -26.09 -12.87 11.33
N SER A 489 -24.88 -12.79 10.77
CA SER A 489 -23.94 -13.89 10.71
C SER A 489 -23.45 -14.32 12.10
N ASP A 490 -23.02 -15.58 12.24
CA ASP A 490 -22.42 -16.16 13.45
C ASP A 490 -23.29 -16.11 14.74
N GLY A 491 -24.62 -15.95 14.60
CA GLY A 491 -25.57 -15.79 15.71
C GLY A 491 -26.16 -17.08 16.30
N ARG A 492 -25.86 -18.25 15.73
CA ARG A 492 -26.43 -19.58 16.11
C ARG A 492 -27.95 -19.69 15.98
N HIS A 493 -28.58 -18.84 15.18
CA HIS A 493 -30.03 -18.83 14.99
C HIS A 493 -30.52 -20.09 14.26
N THR A 494 -31.67 -20.63 14.68
CA THR A 494 -32.28 -21.83 14.06
C THR A 494 -33.43 -21.49 13.11
N THR A 495 -34.00 -20.29 13.23
CA THR A 495 -35.09 -19.78 12.39
C THR A 495 -34.87 -18.30 12.08
N ALA A 496 -35.38 -17.84 10.93
CA ALA A 496 -35.38 -16.45 10.54
C ALA A 496 -36.57 -16.12 9.63
N ASN A 497 -37.10 -14.91 9.74
CA ASN A 497 -38.26 -14.43 8.99
C ASN A 497 -38.15 -12.91 8.73
N PHE A 498 -38.01 -12.55 7.46
CA PHE A 498 -37.86 -11.17 6.98
C PHE A 498 -39.03 -10.72 6.10
N TYR A 499 -40.22 -11.27 6.35
CA TYR A 499 -41.43 -10.87 5.64
C TYR A 499 -41.76 -9.37 5.82
N ASN A 500 -41.35 -8.78 6.94
CA ASN A 500 -41.58 -7.36 7.22
C ASN A 500 -40.51 -6.42 6.64
N CYS A 501 -39.64 -6.91 5.75
CA CYS A 501 -38.54 -6.11 5.18
C CYS A 501 -38.67 -6.06 3.65
N PRO A 502 -39.56 -5.20 3.10
CA PRO A 502 -39.93 -5.23 1.68
C PRO A 502 -38.86 -4.70 0.72
N SER A 503 -37.80 -4.05 1.24
CA SER A 503 -36.74 -3.43 0.44
C SER A 503 -35.39 -4.12 0.55
N LEU A 504 -35.34 -5.33 1.12
CA LEU A 504 -34.07 -6.07 1.28
C LEU A 504 -33.45 -6.41 -0.07
N GLU A 505 -32.19 -6.06 -0.21
CA GLU A 505 -31.33 -6.29 -1.36
C GLU A 505 -30.23 -7.32 -1.03
N GLU A 506 -29.69 -7.28 0.20
CA GLU A 506 -28.57 -8.12 0.62
C GLU A 506 -28.79 -8.67 2.04
N VAL A 507 -28.62 -9.98 2.20
CA VAL A 507 -28.80 -10.66 3.49
C VAL A 507 -27.66 -11.65 3.74
N ASP A 508 -26.94 -11.45 4.84
CA ASP A 508 -25.97 -12.41 5.37
C ASP A 508 -26.50 -13.08 6.65
N LEU A 509 -26.62 -14.40 6.59
CA LEU A 509 -27.04 -15.27 7.68
C LEU A 509 -26.06 -16.43 7.85
N SER A 510 -24.81 -16.25 7.38
CA SER A 510 -23.79 -17.28 7.46
C SER A 510 -23.43 -17.64 8.90
N GLY A 511 -22.94 -18.85 9.13
CA GLY A 511 -22.48 -19.25 10.49
C GLY A 511 -23.61 -19.43 11.52
N ASN A 512 -24.84 -19.62 11.06
CA ASN A 512 -26.00 -19.91 11.91
C ASN A 512 -26.34 -21.42 11.98
N ASN A 513 -27.46 -21.77 12.58
CA ASN A 513 -27.98 -23.14 12.68
C ASN A 513 -29.29 -23.31 11.88
N LEU A 514 -29.46 -22.56 10.78
CA LEU A 514 -30.68 -22.61 9.98
C LEU A 514 -30.79 -23.98 9.28
N HIS A 515 -32.00 -24.53 9.26
CA HIS A 515 -32.31 -25.81 8.61
C HIS A 515 -33.02 -25.65 7.26
N GLU A 516 -33.48 -24.45 6.95
CA GLU A 516 -34.19 -24.08 5.73
C GLU A 516 -33.83 -22.65 5.31
N ILE A 517 -34.14 -22.30 4.05
CA ILE A 517 -34.03 -20.94 3.55
C ILE A 517 -35.12 -20.09 4.24
N PRO A 518 -34.78 -18.93 4.83
CA PRO A 518 -35.75 -18.10 5.55
C PRO A 518 -36.83 -17.52 4.63
N ALA A 519 -37.99 -17.25 5.22
CA ALA A 519 -39.05 -16.52 4.52
C ALA A 519 -38.63 -15.06 4.31
N VAL A 520 -38.66 -14.61 3.05
CA VAL A 520 -38.37 -13.23 2.64
C VAL A 520 -39.63 -12.61 2.04
N HIS A 521 -39.80 -11.30 2.20
CA HIS A 521 -40.92 -10.59 1.62
C HIS A 521 -41.00 -10.80 0.08
N PRO A 522 -42.17 -11.11 -0.51
CA PRO A 522 -42.28 -11.43 -1.94
C PRO A 522 -41.90 -10.29 -2.90
N LEU A 523 -41.96 -9.04 -2.44
CA LEU A 523 -41.56 -7.86 -3.23
C LEU A 523 -40.11 -7.44 -3.01
N ALA A 524 -39.38 -8.11 -2.11
CA ALA A 524 -38.00 -7.75 -1.82
C ALA A 524 -37.13 -7.93 -3.07
N PRO A 525 -36.38 -6.91 -3.49
CA PRO A 525 -35.46 -6.98 -4.61
C PRO A 525 -34.15 -7.67 -4.21
N LEU A 526 -34.23 -8.86 -3.59
CA LEU A 526 -33.07 -9.54 -3.01
C LEU A 526 -32.10 -10.00 -4.12
N ARG A 527 -30.87 -9.48 -4.08
CA ARG A 527 -29.79 -9.75 -5.03
C ARG A 527 -28.74 -10.70 -4.47
N ILE A 528 -28.41 -10.56 -3.18
CA ILE A 528 -27.37 -11.35 -2.52
C ILE A 528 -27.95 -12.04 -1.29
N LEU A 529 -27.77 -13.36 -1.21
CA LEU A 529 -28.15 -14.16 -0.06
C LEU A 529 -27.00 -15.09 0.34
N ASN A 530 -26.41 -14.84 1.51
CA ASN A 530 -25.42 -15.71 2.11
C ASN A 530 -26.04 -16.55 3.23
N LEU A 531 -26.11 -17.86 2.98
CA LEU A 531 -26.58 -18.89 3.92
C LEU A 531 -25.48 -19.91 4.20
N SER A 532 -24.22 -19.58 3.95
CA SER A 532 -23.11 -20.50 4.15
C SER A 532 -22.94 -20.90 5.61
N ARG A 533 -22.30 -22.04 5.88
CA ARG A 533 -22.02 -22.51 7.25
C ARG A 533 -23.28 -22.63 8.12
N ASN A 534 -24.37 -23.13 7.54
CA ASN A 534 -25.63 -23.44 8.23
C ASN A 534 -25.85 -24.97 8.31
N SER A 535 -27.06 -25.40 8.66
CA SER A 535 -27.45 -26.81 8.73
C SER A 535 -28.62 -27.13 7.78
N ILE A 536 -28.65 -26.48 6.62
CA ILE A 536 -29.70 -26.67 5.60
C ILE A 536 -29.56 -28.06 4.98
N LEU A 537 -30.65 -28.82 4.98
CA LEU A 537 -30.70 -30.21 4.50
C LEU A 537 -31.29 -30.31 3.08
N SER A 538 -32.27 -29.47 2.78
CA SER A 538 -33.00 -29.47 1.52
C SER A 538 -33.31 -28.05 1.12
N LEU A 539 -33.28 -27.81 -0.19
CA LEU A 539 -33.66 -26.54 -0.77
C LEU A 539 -35.13 -26.64 -1.17
N THR A 540 -35.99 -25.91 -0.47
CA THR A 540 -37.32 -25.62 -1.00
C THR A 540 -37.14 -24.74 -2.24
N PRO A 541 -37.95 -24.93 -3.30
CA PRO A 541 -37.91 -24.02 -4.43
C PRO A 541 -38.20 -22.61 -3.92
N ALA A 542 -37.19 -21.74 -3.87
CA ALA A 542 -37.31 -20.36 -3.42
C ALA A 542 -38.00 -19.54 -4.52
N THR A 543 -39.27 -19.86 -4.81
CA THR A 543 -40.02 -19.47 -6.01
C THR A 543 -40.26 -17.97 -6.18
N HIS A 544 -39.85 -17.17 -5.20
CA HIS A 544 -40.12 -15.73 -5.15
C HIS A 544 -38.85 -14.86 -5.26
N LEU A 545 -37.65 -15.43 -5.16
CA LEU A 545 -36.39 -14.67 -5.19
C LEU A 545 -35.91 -14.40 -6.64
N ASN A 546 -36.79 -13.84 -7.48
CA ASN A 546 -36.57 -13.77 -8.94
C ASN A 546 -35.40 -12.87 -9.37
N GLN A 547 -34.99 -11.92 -8.51
CA GLN A 547 -33.89 -10.98 -8.77
C GLN A 547 -32.56 -11.41 -8.15
N LEU A 548 -32.51 -12.61 -7.57
CA LEU A 548 -31.32 -13.12 -6.89
C LEU A 548 -30.19 -13.35 -7.90
N GLN A 549 -29.06 -12.70 -7.66
CA GLN A 549 -27.86 -12.75 -8.50
C GLN A 549 -26.76 -13.61 -7.88
N GLN A 550 -26.66 -13.62 -6.55
CA GLN A 550 -25.65 -14.38 -5.81
C GLN A 550 -26.30 -15.16 -4.67
N LEU A 551 -26.01 -16.46 -4.64
CA LEU A 551 -26.48 -17.36 -3.60
C LEU A 551 -25.33 -18.22 -3.08
N ASN A 552 -24.98 -18.03 -1.80
CA ASN A 552 -23.99 -18.85 -1.13
C ASN A 552 -24.67 -19.83 -0.16
N LEU A 553 -24.57 -21.12 -0.48
CA LEU A 553 -25.07 -22.24 0.30
C LEU A 553 -23.94 -23.18 0.74
N SER A 554 -22.68 -22.73 0.66
CA SER A 554 -21.53 -23.54 1.02
C SER A 554 -21.54 -23.99 2.48
N PHE A 555 -20.83 -25.07 2.81
CA PHE A 555 -20.72 -25.58 4.19
C PHE A 555 -22.08 -25.85 4.85
N ASN A 556 -23.03 -26.42 4.11
CA ASN A 556 -24.32 -26.88 4.61
C ASN A 556 -24.39 -28.41 4.61
N ARG A 557 -25.59 -28.98 4.70
CA ARG A 557 -25.83 -30.44 4.69
C ARG A 557 -26.77 -30.83 3.55
N ILE A 558 -26.74 -30.10 2.44
CA ILE A 558 -27.67 -30.28 1.33
C ILE A 558 -27.34 -31.60 0.63
N GLU A 559 -28.33 -32.50 0.57
CA GLU A 559 -28.19 -33.82 -0.07
C GLU A 559 -28.74 -33.83 -1.51
N ALA A 560 -29.72 -32.97 -1.79
CA ALA A 560 -30.35 -32.87 -3.09
C ALA A 560 -30.74 -31.43 -3.44
N ILE A 561 -30.64 -31.13 -4.72
CA ILE A 561 -31.05 -29.87 -5.32
C ILE A 561 -32.39 -30.07 -6.04
N PRO A 562 -33.33 -29.10 -6.00
CA PRO A 562 -34.54 -29.15 -6.81
C PRO A 562 -34.21 -29.23 -8.30
N SER A 563 -35.00 -30.03 -9.03
CA SER A 563 -34.86 -30.16 -10.50
C SER A 563 -35.19 -28.85 -11.23
N VAL A 564 -36.08 -28.03 -10.66
CA VAL A 564 -36.47 -26.73 -11.22
C VAL A 564 -36.00 -25.62 -10.29
N TRP A 565 -35.07 -24.79 -10.78
CA TRP A 565 -34.56 -23.61 -10.09
C TRP A 565 -35.17 -22.35 -10.73
N ARG A 566 -35.91 -21.54 -9.95
CA ARG A 566 -36.73 -20.41 -10.46
C ARG A 566 -36.10 -19.04 -10.26
N ASN A 567 -34.77 -18.95 -10.23
CA ASN A 567 -34.03 -17.68 -10.06
C ASN A 567 -33.30 -17.37 -11.37
N PRO A 568 -33.97 -16.73 -12.35
CA PRO A 568 -33.43 -16.58 -13.71
C PRO A 568 -32.22 -15.66 -13.80
N GLU A 569 -32.10 -14.69 -12.88
CA GLU A 569 -31.01 -13.71 -12.82
C GLU A 569 -29.78 -14.24 -12.05
N LEU A 570 -29.77 -15.50 -11.62
CA LEU A 570 -28.70 -16.06 -10.80
C LEU A 570 -27.41 -16.18 -11.63
N GLU A 571 -26.37 -15.48 -11.19
CA GLU A 571 -25.07 -15.44 -11.84
C GLU A 571 -24.00 -16.24 -11.08
N HIS A 572 -24.08 -16.26 -9.75
CA HIS A 572 -23.11 -16.92 -8.87
C HIS A 572 -23.81 -17.85 -7.90
N LEU A 573 -23.41 -19.13 -7.90
CA LEU A 573 -23.96 -20.15 -7.02
C LEU A 573 -22.83 -20.94 -6.35
N ASP A 574 -22.72 -20.84 -5.04
CA ASP A 574 -21.81 -21.65 -4.23
C ASP A 574 -22.59 -22.74 -3.48
N LEU A 575 -22.30 -23.99 -3.81
CA LEU A 575 -22.82 -25.21 -3.21
C LEU A 575 -21.69 -26.08 -2.66
N SER A 576 -20.47 -25.54 -2.52
CA SER A 576 -19.31 -26.26 -2.04
C SER A 576 -19.50 -26.79 -0.62
N TRP A 577 -18.76 -27.84 -0.23
CA TRP A 577 -18.82 -28.39 1.13
C TRP A 577 -20.24 -28.78 1.57
N ASN A 578 -20.98 -29.46 0.69
CA ASN A 578 -22.30 -30.04 0.97
C ASN A 578 -22.24 -31.57 0.89
N ARG A 579 -23.40 -32.22 0.69
CA ARG A 579 -23.52 -33.69 0.61
C ARG A 579 -24.18 -34.12 -0.69
N LEU A 580 -24.04 -33.33 -1.75
CA LEU A 580 -24.68 -33.58 -3.04
C LEU A 580 -24.11 -34.85 -3.66
N ALA A 581 -24.98 -35.80 -4.00
CA ALA A 581 -24.59 -37.03 -4.71
C ALA A 581 -24.74 -36.89 -6.24
N ARG A 582 -25.53 -35.93 -6.70
CA ARG A 582 -25.83 -35.68 -8.12
C ARG A 582 -26.16 -34.21 -8.35
N ILE A 583 -26.02 -33.77 -9.59
CA ILE A 583 -26.54 -32.49 -10.06
C ILE A 583 -27.62 -32.76 -11.11
N PRO A 584 -28.84 -32.21 -10.95
CA PRO A 584 -29.92 -32.43 -11.90
C PRO A 584 -29.69 -31.67 -13.20
N GLY A 585 -30.14 -32.24 -14.31
CA GLY A 585 -29.87 -31.69 -15.64
C GLY A 585 -30.84 -30.71 -16.24
N GLU A 586 -31.93 -30.44 -15.54
CA GLU A 586 -33.04 -29.64 -16.06
C GLU A 586 -32.93 -28.16 -15.66
N TRP A 587 -31.77 -27.69 -15.21
CA TRP A 587 -31.60 -26.30 -14.78
C TRP A 587 -31.80 -25.33 -15.94
N THR A 588 -32.67 -24.35 -15.71
CA THR A 588 -32.92 -23.21 -16.60
C THR A 588 -32.14 -21.96 -16.17
N LEU A 589 -30.98 -22.14 -15.50
CA LEU A 589 -30.12 -21.06 -15.01
C LEU A 589 -29.27 -20.47 -16.14
N LEU A 590 -29.91 -19.87 -17.14
CA LEU A 590 -29.27 -19.40 -18.37
C LEU A 590 -28.26 -18.27 -18.14
N GLY A 591 -28.39 -17.52 -17.04
CA GLY A 591 -27.50 -16.43 -16.64
C GLY A 591 -26.29 -16.86 -15.79
N LEU A 592 -26.16 -18.14 -15.43
CA LEU A 592 -25.14 -18.60 -14.49
C LEU A 592 -23.74 -18.48 -15.10
N LYS A 593 -22.87 -17.72 -14.42
CA LYS A 593 -21.48 -17.45 -14.82
C LYS A 593 -20.48 -18.25 -13.98
N TRP A 594 -20.76 -18.41 -12.69
CA TRP A 594 -19.88 -19.07 -11.74
C TRP A 594 -20.63 -20.11 -10.91
N LEU A 595 -20.10 -21.33 -10.89
CA LEU A 595 -20.65 -22.44 -10.11
C LEU A 595 -19.54 -23.18 -9.36
N ASP A 596 -19.67 -23.24 -8.03
CA ASP A 596 -18.83 -24.09 -7.19
C ASP A 596 -19.65 -25.18 -6.52
N VAL A 597 -19.30 -26.43 -6.82
CA VAL A 597 -19.89 -27.64 -6.22
C VAL A 597 -18.78 -28.54 -5.67
N SER A 598 -17.62 -27.96 -5.36
CA SER A 598 -16.48 -28.68 -4.81
C SER A 598 -16.76 -29.25 -3.42
N TYR A 599 -15.96 -30.24 -3.00
CA TYR A 599 -16.11 -30.89 -1.69
C TYR A 599 -17.54 -31.44 -1.46
N ASN A 600 -18.05 -32.17 -2.45
CA ASN A 600 -19.33 -32.88 -2.39
C ASN A 600 -19.11 -34.38 -2.65
N TYR A 601 -20.18 -35.13 -2.90
CA TYR A 601 -20.15 -36.56 -3.22
C TYR A 601 -20.66 -36.85 -4.63
N VAL A 602 -20.52 -35.90 -5.56
CA VAL A 602 -21.09 -36.04 -6.90
C VAL A 602 -20.38 -37.18 -7.63
N GLU A 603 -21.16 -38.20 -8.01
CA GLU A 603 -20.68 -39.38 -8.75
C GLU A 603 -20.97 -39.25 -10.25
N ASP A 604 -22.09 -38.60 -10.59
CA ASP A 604 -22.55 -38.37 -11.96
C ASP A 604 -23.27 -37.02 -12.07
N PHE A 605 -23.26 -36.44 -13.27
CA PHE A 605 -24.05 -35.26 -13.64
C PHE A 605 -24.95 -35.64 -14.83
N ASP A 606 -26.26 -35.64 -14.61
CA ASP A 606 -27.24 -36.02 -15.63
C ASP A 606 -27.48 -34.91 -16.66
N VAL A 607 -26.49 -34.37 -17.40
CA VAL A 607 -26.78 -33.06 -18.01
C VAL A 607 -26.27 -32.69 -19.41
N PHE A 608 -27.26 -32.57 -20.30
CA PHE A 608 -27.34 -31.65 -21.43
C PHE A 608 -27.53 -30.20 -20.94
N PHE A 609 -26.44 -29.55 -20.54
CA PHE A 609 -26.46 -28.18 -20.03
C PHE A 609 -26.26 -27.20 -21.19
N ARG A 610 -27.15 -26.23 -21.41
CA ARG A 610 -26.72 -24.99 -22.07
C ARG A 610 -26.40 -23.96 -21.02
N LEU A 611 -25.15 -24.01 -20.56
CA LEU A 611 -24.57 -23.03 -19.66
C LEU A 611 -23.76 -22.03 -20.48
N ASP A 612 -24.45 -21.43 -21.47
CA ASP A 612 -23.80 -20.60 -22.48
C ASP A 612 -23.09 -19.38 -21.88
N GLN A 613 -23.47 -18.94 -20.67
CA GLN A 613 -22.84 -17.82 -19.96
C GLN A 613 -21.77 -18.24 -18.93
N MET A 614 -21.59 -19.54 -18.69
CA MET A 614 -20.66 -20.03 -17.66
C MET A 614 -19.21 -19.75 -18.04
N THR A 615 -18.49 -19.10 -17.13
CA THR A 615 -17.05 -18.82 -17.24
C THR A 615 -16.22 -19.68 -16.29
N ASP A 616 -16.79 -20.06 -15.14
CA ASP A 616 -16.06 -20.69 -14.04
C ASP A 616 -16.84 -21.87 -13.45
N LEU A 617 -16.24 -23.05 -13.48
CA LEU A 617 -16.81 -24.27 -12.93
C LEU A 617 -15.81 -24.99 -12.02
N ASN A 618 -16.18 -25.16 -10.75
CA ASN A 618 -15.38 -25.90 -9.78
C ASN A 618 -16.10 -27.18 -9.32
N LEU A 619 -15.53 -28.32 -9.67
CA LEU A 619 -15.95 -29.69 -9.33
C LEU A 619 -14.94 -30.41 -8.43
N THR A 620 -13.97 -29.68 -7.86
CA THR A 620 -12.86 -30.24 -7.07
C THR A 620 -13.35 -31.11 -5.91
N SER A 621 -12.64 -32.19 -5.58
CA SER A 621 -12.96 -33.06 -4.43
C SER A 621 -14.38 -33.65 -4.48
N ASN A 622 -14.72 -34.29 -5.60
CA ASN A 622 -15.95 -35.06 -5.80
C ASN A 622 -15.62 -36.56 -6.05
N ARG A 623 -16.56 -37.33 -6.59
CA ARG A 623 -16.41 -38.78 -6.84
C ARG A 623 -16.53 -39.15 -8.32
N LEU A 624 -16.29 -38.18 -9.20
CA LEU A 624 -16.48 -38.33 -10.64
C LEU A 624 -15.51 -39.34 -11.21
N SER A 625 -16.04 -40.36 -11.87
CA SER A 625 -15.22 -41.35 -12.60
C SER A 625 -15.08 -40.99 -14.08
N VAL A 626 -16.04 -40.22 -14.60
CA VAL A 626 -16.06 -39.66 -15.95
C VAL A 626 -16.59 -38.23 -15.85
N LEU A 627 -16.05 -37.33 -16.66
CA LEU A 627 -16.59 -35.98 -16.84
C LEU A 627 -17.44 -35.98 -18.13
N PRO A 628 -18.76 -35.74 -18.07
CA PRO A 628 -19.59 -35.72 -19.27
C PRO A 628 -19.23 -34.57 -20.21
N PRO A 629 -19.62 -34.61 -21.50
CA PRO A 629 -19.42 -33.50 -22.42
C PRO A 629 -20.06 -32.20 -21.89
N LEU A 630 -19.22 -31.22 -21.56
CA LEU A 630 -19.67 -29.93 -21.05
C LEU A 630 -20.00 -29.00 -22.22
N HIS A 631 -21.28 -28.71 -22.43
CA HIS A 631 -21.72 -27.73 -23.44
C HIS A 631 -21.66 -26.30 -22.86
N ALA A 632 -20.45 -25.77 -22.68
CA ALA A 632 -20.18 -24.47 -22.07
C ALA A 632 -19.12 -23.69 -22.88
N VAL A 633 -19.57 -23.08 -23.99
CA VAL A 633 -18.67 -22.47 -24.99
C VAL A 633 -17.84 -21.30 -24.47
N ASN A 634 -18.29 -20.65 -23.40
CA ASN A 634 -17.64 -19.51 -22.76
C ASN A 634 -16.82 -19.90 -21.51
N LEU A 635 -16.73 -21.20 -21.19
CA LEU A 635 -16.00 -21.66 -20.02
C LEU A 635 -14.51 -21.32 -20.13
N VAL A 636 -14.00 -20.61 -19.13
CA VAL A 636 -12.61 -20.14 -19.04
C VAL A 636 -11.82 -20.98 -18.04
N ASN A 637 -12.42 -21.26 -16.88
CA ASN A 637 -11.77 -21.96 -15.78
C ASN A 637 -12.56 -23.22 -15.41
N LEU A 638 -11.89 -24.37 -15.51
CA LEU A 638 -12.45 -25.66 -15.13
C LEU A 638 -11.54 -26.34 -14.11
N LYS A 639 -12.06 -26.56 -12.89
CA LYS A 639 -11.36 -27.27 -11.83
C LYS A 639 -12.07 -28.59 -11.55
N VAL A 640 -11.35 -29.70 -11.71
CA VAL A 640 -11.82 -31.08 -11.54
C VAL A 640 -10.84 -31.91 -10.73
N ALA A 641 -9.99 -31.25 -9.95
CA ALA A 641 -8.99 -31.90 -9.11
C ALA A 641 -9.63 -32.83 -8.06
N GLN A 642 -8.85 -33.79 -7.55
CA GLN A 642 -9.26 -34.70 -6.48
C GLN A 642 -10.56 -35.46 -6.80
N ASN A 643 -10.68 -35.98 -8.02
CA ASN A 643 -11.77 -36.85 -8.45
C ASN A 643 -11.24 -38.27 -8.73
N ARG A 644 -11.98 -39.08 -9.49
CA ARG A 644 -11.63 -40.46 -9.86
C ARG A 644 -11.54 -40.63 -11.37
N LEU A 645 -11.28 -39.55 -12.11
CA LEU A 645 -11.23 -39.56 -13.56
C LEU A 645 -10.10 -40.45 -14.05
N THR A 646 -10.38 -41.38 -14.95
CA THR A 646 -9.36 -42.26 -15.56
C THR A 646 -8.87 -41.76 -16.92
N HIS A 647 -9.63 -40.87 -17.55
CA HIS A 647 -9.33 -40.30 -18.86
C HIS A 647 -9.81 -38.85 -18.91
N VAL A 648 -9.12 -38.04 -19.70
CA VAL A 648 -9.58 -36.68 -20.04
C VAL A 648 -10.70 -36.79 -21.09
N PRO A 649 -11.89 -36.19 -20.88
CA PRO A 649 -12.97 -36.28 -21.86
C PRO A 649 -12.68 -35.44 -23.11
N SER A 650 -13.51 -35.61 -24.14
CA SER A 650 -13.48 -34.69 -25.29
C SER A 650 -13.97 -33.31 -24.88
N PHE A 651 -13.16 -32.28 -25.17
CA PHE A 651 -13.45 -30.89 -24.88
C PHE A 651 -14.01 -30.14 -26.10
N SER A 652 -14.66 -30.85 -27.04
CA SER A 652 -15.19 -30.26 -28.28
C SER A 652 -16.14 -29.08 -28.08
N TYR A 653 -16.71 -28.93 -26.89
CA TYR A 653 -17.73 -27.93 -26.56
C TYR A 653 -17.27 -26.88 -25.53
N VAL A 654 -15.97 -26.81 -25.20
CA VAL A 654 -15.36 -25.79 -24.31
C VAL A 654 -14.12 -25.11 -24.93
N PRO A 655 -14.20 -24.56 -26.16
CA PRO A 655 -13.03 -24.03 -26.87
C PRO A 655 -12.40 -22.77 -26.24
N SER A 656 -13.07 -22.14 -25.28
CA SER A 656 -12.61 -20.91 -24.61
C SER A 656 -11.72 -21.16 -23.38
N LEU A 657 -11.51 -22.43 -23.02
CA LEU A 657 -10.85 -22.81 -21.78
C LEU A 657 -9.40 -22.30 -21.74
N ARG A 658 -9.03 -21.68 -20.60
CA ARG A 658 -7.70 -21.13 -20.33
C ARG A 658 -7.01 -21.84 -19.18
N LEU A 659 -7.77 -22.24 -18.16
CA LEU A 659 -7.28 -22.98 -17.00
C LEU A 659 -8.02 -24.30 -16.86
N LEU A 660 -7.24 -25.38 -16.77
CA LEU A 660 -7.73 -26.73 -16.53
C LEU A 660 -6.93 -27.38 -15.39
N ASP A 661 -7.59 -27.60 -14.26
CA ASP A 661 -7.00 -28.31 -13.11
C ASP A 661 -7.58 -29.73 -13.01
N LEU A 662 -6.72 -30.71 -13.27
CA LEU A 662 -6.99 -32.15 -13.23
C LEU A 662 -6.13 -32.87 -12.19
N ASN A 663 -5.56 -32.15 -11.22
CA ASN A 663 -4.70 -32.70 -10.19
C ASN A 663 -5.37 -33.84 -9.41
N PHE A 664 -4.58 -34.79 -8.90
CA PHE A 664 -5.03 -35.86 -8.00
C PHE A 664 -6.21 -36.67 -8.56
N ASN A 665 -6.11 -37.07 -9.83
CA ASN A 665 -7.04 -38.00 -10.48
C ASN A 665 -6.34 -39.33 -10.77
N LYS A 666 -6.89 -40.15 -11.66
CA LYS A 666 -6.33 -41.44 -12.10
C LYS A 666 -6.11 -41.46 -13.61
N ILE A 667 -5.81 -40.31 -14.21
CA ILE A 667 -5.79 -40.15 -15.66
C ILE A 667 -4.62 -40.93 -16.25
N GLU A 668 -4.92 -41.89 -17.12
CA GLU A 668 -3.92 -42.73 -17.80
C GLU A 668 -3.53 -42.18 -19.18
N GLY A 669 -4.42 -41.42 -19.82
CA GLY A 669 -4.19 -40.83 -21.12
C GLY A 669 -5.19 -39.72 -21.49
N PHE A 670 -4.92 -39.09 -22.62
CA PHE A 670 -5.70 -37.95 -23.14
C PHE A 670 -6.68 -38.39 -24.23
N GLY A 671 -7.86 -37.77 -24.24
CA GLY A 671 -8.75 -37.75 -25.39
C GLY A 671 -8.31 -36.73 -26.45
N ASP A 672 -9.23 -36.33 -27.32
CA ASP A 672 -8.99 -35.27 -28.31
C ASP A 672 -8.86 -33.89 -27.63
N LEU A 673 -7.66 -33.29 -27.71
CA LEU A 673 -7.33 -31.96 -27.17
C LEU A 673 -7.34 -30.85 -28.23
N THR A 674 -7.68 -31.15 -29.50
CA THR A 674 -7.55 -30.21 -30.62
C THR A 674 -8.26 -28.88 -30.43
N GLN A 675 -9.36 -28.84 -29.66
CA GLN A 675 -10.15 -27.63 -29.44
C GLN A 675 -9.60 -26.72 -28.32
N LEU A 676 -8.65 -27.19 -27.50
CA LEU A 676 -8.10 -26.44 -26.37
C LEU A 676 -6.98 -25.47 -26.78
N GLN A 677 -7.13 -24.79 -27.92
CA GLN A 677 -6.11 -23.90 -28.48
C GLN A 677 -5.88 -22.61 -27.69
N ARG A 678 -6.74 -22.32 -26.70
CA ARG A 678 -6.64 -21.16 -25.80
C ARG A 678 -6.15 -21.52 -24.41
N LEU A 679 -5.83 -22.81 -24.17
CA LEU A 679 -5.40 -23.28 -22.85
C LEU A 679 -4.01 -22.73 -22.53
N LYS A 680 -3.91 -22.06 -21.39
CA LYS A 680 -2.67 -21.44 -20.88
C LYS A 680 -2.12 -22.18 -19.66
N HIS A 681 -3.00 -22.72 -18.83
CA HIS A 681 -2.65 -23.35 -17.56
C HIS A 681 -3.24 -24.74 -17.47
N LEU A 682 -2.38 -25.74 -17.34
CA LEU A 682 -2.78 -27.15 -17.22
C LEU A 682 -2.12 -27.79 -16.00
N GLU A 683 -2.93 -28.23 -15.04
CA GLU A 683 -2.43 -28.98 -13.88
C GLU A 683 -2.84 -30.46 -13.93
N LEU A 684 -1.85 -31.34 -13.83
CA LEU A 684 -1.98 -32.80 -13.91
C LEU A 684 -1.15 -33.49 -12.81
N LEU A 685 -0.89 -32.80 -11.70
CA LEU A 685 -0.18 -33.32 -10.53
C LEU A 685 -0.82 -34.63 -10.05
N VAL A 686 0.00 -35.66 -9.78
CA VAL A 686 -0.44 -36.94 -9.22
C VAL A 686 -1.58 -37.57 -10.04
N ASN A 687 -1.21 -38.07 -11.22
CA ASN A 687 -2.05 -38.86 -12.12
C ASN A 687 -1.26 -40.11 -12.58
N GLU A 688 -1.78 -40.86 -13.54
CA GLU A 688 -1.20 -42.13 -14.00
C GLU A 688 -0.69 -42.04 -15.45
N LEU A 689 -0.40 -40.83 -15.94
CA LEU A 689 0.03 -40.59 -17.31
C LEU A 689 1.37 -41.26 -17.59
N SER A 690 1.46 -41.95 -18.73
CA SER A 690 2.70 -42.52 -19.27
C SER A 690 3.11 -41.90 -20.61
N ASP A 691 2.16 -41.30 -21.33
CA ASP A 691 2.37 -40.62 -22.61
C ASP A 691 1.85 -39.18 -22.54
N ILE A 692 2.68 -38.22 -22.97
CA ILE A 692 2.35 -36.79 -23.04
C ILE A 692 2.47 -36.22 -24.46
N GLN A 693 2.75 -37.04 -25.46
CA GLN A 693 2.78 -36.61 -26.87
C GLN A 693 1.50 -35.81 -27.28
N PRO A 694 0.28 -36.15 -26.81
CA PRO A 694 -0.91 -35.38 -27.14
C PRO A 694 -0.87 -33.90 -26.71
N LEU A 695 -0.05 -33.54 -25.72
CA LEU A 695 0.06 -32.16 -25.24
C LEU A 695 0.79 -31.22 -26.22
N LEU A 696 1.54 -31.76 -27.19
CA LEU A 696 2.28 -30.98 -28.19
C LEU A 696 1.38 -30.07 -29.06
N ILE A 697 0.08 -30.36 -29.11
CA ILE A 697 -0.89 -29.53 -29.85
C ILE A 697 -1.26 -28.24 -29.11
N LEU A 698 -0.97 -28.13 -27.81
CA LEU A 698 -1.33 -27.02 -26.94
C LEU A 698 -0.28 -25.91 -26.99
N ARG A 699 -0.18 -25.22 -28.14
CA ARG A 699 0.88 -24.23 -28.40
C ARG A 699 0.76 -22.92 -27.62
N GLN A 700 -0.36 -22.67 -26.94
CA GLN A 700 -0.57 -21.49 -26.09
C GLN A 700 -0.35 -21.77 -24.60
N LEU A 701 0.13 -22.97 -24.25
CA LEU A 701 0.37 -23.35 -22.87
C LEU A 701 1.53 -22.51 -22.30
N GLU A 702 1.27 -21.85 -21.19
CA GLU A 702 2.22 -21.01 -20.44
C GLU A 702 2.70 -21.73 -19.18
N TYR A 703 1.86 -22.59 -18.59
CA TYR A 703 2.17 -23.36 -17.38
C TYR A 703 1.64 -24.79 -17.46
N LEU A 704 2.49 -25.75 -17.09
CA LEU A 704 2.20 -27.17 -17.07
C LEU A 704 2.75 -27.86 -15.81
N ARG A 705 1.89 -28.53 -15.06
CA ARG A 705 2.29 -29.32 -13.89
C ARG A 705 2.07 -30.82 -14.13
N LEU A 706 3.15 -31.60 -14.18
CA LEU A 706 3.15 -33.05 -14.45
C LEU A 706 3.76 -33.89 -13.33
N THR A 707 4.10 -33.29 -12.20
CA THR A 707 4.68 -34.00 -11.05
C THR A 707 3.78 -35.15 -10.59
N GLY A 708 4.35 -36.27 -10.17
CA GLY A 708 3.60 -37.45 -9.71
C GLY A 708 2.90 -38.22 -10.83
N ASN A 709 3.42 -38.23 -12.06
CA ASN A 709 2.96 -39.12 -13.14
C ASN A 709 3.95 -40.29 -13.37
N ARG A 710 3.62 -41.21 -14.29
CA ARG A 710 4.40 -42.41 -14.66
C ARG A 710 5.18 -42.25 -15.97
N LEU A 711 5.77 -41.08 -16.21
CA LEU A 711 6.47 -40.78 -17.47
C LEU A 711 7.81 -41.55 -17.55
N GLY A 712 8.09 -42.18 -18.69
CA GLY A 712 9.35 -42.86 -18.98
C GLY A 712 10.36 -41.96 -19.73
N PRO A 713 11.64 -42.37 -19.84
CA PRO A 713 12.68 -41.62 -20.59
C PRO A 713 12.34 -41.29 -22.04
N ASP A 714 11.50 -42.11 -22.68
CA ASP A 714 10.97 -41.91 -24.02
C ASP A 714 10.11 -40.65 -24.17
N GLN A 715 9.65 -40.06 -23.05
CA GLN A 715 8.85 -38.84 -23.02
C GLN A 715 9.68 -37.55 -22.98
N CYS A 716 11.01 -37.65 -22.78
CA CYS A 716 11.90 -36.48 -22.71
C CYS A 716 11.84 -35.54 -23.93
N PRO A 717 11.82 -36.04 -25.19
CA PRO A 717 11.72 -35.15 -26.35
C PRO A 717 10.46 -34.28 -26.32
N TYR A 718 9.34 -34.83 -25.86
CA TYR A 718 8.08 -34.09 -25.76
C TYR A 718 8.09 -33.09 -24.62
N LEU A 719 8.68 -33.44 -23.46
CA LEU A 719 8.88 -32.51 -22.35
C LEU A 719 9.70 -31.29 -22.78
N LEU A 720 10.81 -31.51 -23.50
CA LEU A 720 11.68 -30.45 -24.00
C LEU A 720 10.96 -29.55 -25.02
N GLU A 721 10.18 -30.13 -25.92
CA GLU A 721 9.39 -29.34 -26.88
C GLU A 721 8.37 -28.44 -26.18
N ILE A 722 7.66 -28.96 -25.17
CA ILE A 722 6.67 -28.17 -24.41
C ILE A 722 7.37 -27.10 -23.55
N ALA A 723 8.50 -27.45 -22.91
CA ALA A 723 9.28 -26.53 -22.09
C ALA A 723 9.86 -25.35 -22.89
N SER A 724 9.96 -25.46 -24.22
CA SER A 724 10.38 -24.34 -25.07
C SER A 724 9.41 -23.15 -25.06
N HIS A 725 8.16 -23.37 -24.64
CA HIS A 725 7.13 -22.31 -24.62
C HIS A 725 6.26 -22.27 -23.35
N ALA A 726 6.44 -23.21 -22.41
CA ALA A 726 5.69 -23.27 -21.15
C ALA A 726 6.63 -23.52 -19.96
N ASP A 727 6.28 -22.99 -18.77
CA ASP A 727 6.90 -23.40 -17.51
C ASP A 727 6.40 -24.81 -17.12
N VAL A 728 7.30 -25.79 -17.13
CA VAL A 728 6.98 -27.21 -16.89
C VAL A 728 7.52 -27.68 -15.55
N GLN A 729 6.62 -27.99 -14.62
CA GLN A 729 6.96 -28.58 -13.32
C GLN A 729 6.77 -30.11 -13.32
N PHE A 730 7.88 -30.85 -13.26
CA PHE A 730 7.85 -32.31 -13.35
C PHE A 730 8.75 -33.01 -12.31
N ARG A 731 8.23 -34.11 -11.73
CA ARG A 731 8.97 -35.10 -10.93
C ARG A 731 8.19 -36.43 -10.94
N ASN A 732 8.84 -37.54 -11.28
CA ASN A 732 8.16 -38.85 -11.41
C ASN A 732 7.76 -39.45 -10.05
N GLN A 733 6.66 -40.23 -9.99
CA GLN A 733 6.24 -40.96 -8.76
C GLN A 733 7.31 -41.94 -8.26
N THR A 734 8.10 -42.50 -9.17
CA THR A 734 9.08 -43.57 -8.87
C THR A 734 10.40 -43.07 -8.28
N GLY A 735 10.56 -41.75 -8.08
CA GLY A 735 11.79 -41.16 -7.55
C GLY A 735 12.94 -41.09 -8.55
N TYR A 736 12.80 -41.66 -9.74
CA TYR A 736 13.73 -41.42 -10.85
C TYR A 736 13.56 -39.98 -11.33
N GLN A 737 14.60 -39.16 -11.16
CA GLN A 737 14.76 -37.98 -12.00
C GLN A 737 14.89 -38.50 -13.42
N LEU A 738 13.94 -38.13 -14.28
CA LEU A 738 14.20 -38.17 -15.70
C LEU A 738 15.39 -37.25 -15.94
N GLN A 739 16.56 -37.82 -16.21
CA GLN A 739 17.66 -37.09 -16.84
C GLN A 739 17.25 -36.83 -18.29
N CYS A 740 16.26 -35.95 -18.47
CA CYS A 740 16.17 -35.20 -19.71
C CYS A 740 17.33 -34.20 -19.58
N GLU A 741 18.35 -34.33 -20.41
CA GLU A 741 19.50 -33.42 -20.40
C GLU A 741 18.98 -31.97 -20.49
N MET A 742 18.94 -31.28 -19.35
CA MET A 742 18.61 -29.86 -19.25
C MET A 742 19.89 -29.09 -19.55
N ASP A 743 20.30 -29.12 -20.82
CA ASP A 743 21.20 -28.12 -21.38
C ASP A 743 20.32 -27.16 -22.21
N LEU A 744 19.65 -26.21 -21.56
CA LEU A 744 19.10 -24.98 -22.16
C LEU A 744 18.82 -23.92 -21.09
#